data_AF-A0A1F9Z2Y1-F1
#
_entry.id   AF-A0A1F9Z2Y1-F1
#
_cell.length_a   1.000
_cell.length_b   1.000
_cell.length_c   1.000
_cell.angle_alpha   90.00
_cell.angle_beta   90.00
_cell.angle_gamma   90.00
#
_symmetry.space_group_name_H-M   'P 1'
#
loop_
_entity.id
_entity.type
_entity.pdbx_description
1 polymer ?
#
loop_
_entity_poly.entity_id
_entity_poly.type
_entity_poly.pdbx_seq_one_letter_code
_entity_poly.pdbx_strand_id
1 'polypeptide(L)'
;MGATIKMILKIKPFCFFIQFTLYLIFLLNNCFSLTRSGIISSAASYINHSWYCYSGNANNTYNNLVAGRSYKGIAYNWGGTESTSQFQTKINNNVIAGDSKIFEASHFDFAGVDCSGYVSQCWGYTSLSEKYSTATLPYISMVLNYEDLEPGDIVNYESSHVRIFEGFTDDGRTYVNESTVGLNISGVVPAGTVRRILSRDNNYTPRRHYNFIELNTKVKTTLGMNLRTTPGGSVIGSISLGATGKIIDGPIYAYSPDDSLHKYIWWNVNFDNGSVGWVVIRYLKFLPNNSPDIPASANQYKSDYLTAIPETTVIAEDDVVLKATLNDSDGDKVRLEIELQKTSEIFTGIPTDGMISNFVASGTRVAILRSNLLNSGYHWQYRAKDSYGAVSDWQEFQGLNNKDFIVDTSPPQVPTLVSPANYSQTISLKPTFDWMDITDISGVKYNLQVANNSNFSSPVVNVINLSTSQYTAATALAVNTTYYWHVQSVDGVANSSSWSAYRNLVIISTEVPDIIAPEPPSNISVSPNSWTNTNSFSINWTNPNNDSGIKTGAWYKIGTEPASNSDGIWQANNPIVIMSSEGIKTIHIWLEDNLGNKSYLNYSTAELYLDQTAPMSSVQSLNQYVNTNSFNINWLGNDATGSQLRSFDVQYKVGSTGTWNDWLTNTELDSSYFGPTLPVLVQDGQTYYFRSRSKDNAENVESYPNTADASITVDTSVPSISVVTSSAHQENTPIANNNPSFTWTASSDSISDILGYSYEVNQIENYDLDLSTETTSTSASFTKSDGIYWFHLRVIDKAGNSSNTVRYKFIIDTTSPFFEITSYDDPASIGNISLNVTANERLKQTPLVSVKQNGQVTSSIITMISSDDIVWIGTYTVVSGYDGLAAINVSGTDIANNISISSGSFVVDTIVPTASISILPTSPLKTGRFDIALTITDTNNTLQTPDLRYTPLNGSSIKISLTGENKTWTGISYIESTTPEGVATFSISIVDSAGNVGTTITSGKTFNIDTTILATVGGTASNSDGTNVNISSGVAQEDINVKISSANVNSTVINQANNNISDDKGIKPIEGQDLYRDITATGDASGNEISEFQKPVTITIPYPDNDQDGIVDGTNTKEENIGMFYLDKVYKTWAIVVNSVVDKLKNIVSANVWHFSTYTLMELSPPQNLSESFGYPNPCYMNKDGYLRISNVPLNSVNTKIFIYNIAGELVKTLKEGEGIEIQTGSKIGRWNGKNENDEKAASGIYIYLIKSDNMKSKTEKIAIFW
;
A
#
# COMPACT_ATOMS: atom_id res chain seq x y z
N MET A 1 23.90 59.69 14.64
CA MET A 1 22.63 60.34 14.27
C MET A 1 22.77 60.86 12.84
N GLY A 2 21.78 60.77 11.96
CA GLY A 2 20.42 60.23 12.15
C GLY A 2 19.73 59.88 10.81
N ALA A 3 18.48 59.43 10.93
CA ALA A 3 17.58 58.93 9.88
C ALA A 3 17.43 59.89 8.65
N THR A 4 17.01 59.43 7.46
CA THR A 4 16.26 58.20 7.10
C THR A 4 16.62 57.74 5.68
N ILE A 5 16.79 56.43 5.44
CA ILE A 5 16.85 55.84 4.09
C ILE A 5 15.51 55.15 3.78
N LYS A 6 14.77 55.64 2.79
CA LYS A 6 13.58 54.99 2.21
C LYS A 6 13.39 55.36 0.73
N MET A 7 12.82 54.40 -0.01
CA MET A 7 12.44 54.44 -1.44
C MET A 7 13.55 54.43 -2.50
N ILE A 8 13.17 53.88 -3.67
CA ILE A 8 13.92 53.75 -4.93
C ILE A 8 15.16 52.83 -4.88
N LEU A 9 14.93 51.52 -4.69
CA LEU A 9 15.61 50.44 -5.45
C LEU A 9 14.97 49.07 -5.12
N LYS A 10 14.02 48.61 -5.96
CA LYS A 10 13.52 47.22 -6.01
C LYS A 10 13.02 46.90 -7.42
N ILE A 11 13.60 45.86 -8.04
CA ILE A 11 13.03 44.88 -8.99
C ILE A 11 14.19 44.28 -9.81
N LYS A 12 14.20 42.94 -9.93
CA LYS A 12 15.33 42.08 -10.34
C LYS A 12 16.47 42.09 -9.29
N PRO A 13 17.07 40.93 -8.94
CA PRO A 13 17.00 39.64 -9.62
C PRO A 13 15.97 38.67 -9.01
N PHE A 14 15.11 38.09 -9.86
CA PHE A 14 14.27 36.92 -9.52
C PHE A 14 14.38 35.81 -10.59
N CYS A 15 14.69 36.20 -11.83
CA CYS A 15 14.78 35.30 -12.99
C CYS A 15 15.94 34.29 -12.94
N PHE A 16 17.03 34.55 -12.21
CA PHE A 16 18.20 33.66 -12.21
C PHE A 16 18.10 32.46 -11.25
N PHE A 17 17.27 32.57 -10.20
CA PHE A 17 16.95 31.43 -9.33
C PHE A 17 15.93 30.51 -10.00
N ILE A 18 14.86 31.09 -10.57
CA ILE A 18 13.78 30.35 -11.26
C ILE A 18 14.35 29.43 -12.35
N GLN A 19 15.32 29.89 -13.14
CA GLN A 19 15.92 29.09 -14.21
C GLN A 19 16.61 27.80 -13.70
N PHE A 20 17.22 27.86 -12.51
CA PHE A 20 17.91 26.71 -11.90
C PHE A 20 16.92 25.78 -11.20
N THR A 21 15.90 26.33 -10.53
CA THR A 21 14.84 25.53 -9.90
C THR A 21 13.97 24.80 -10.93
N LEU A 22 13.60 25.43 -12.06
CA LEU A 22 12.86 24.74 -13.11
C LEU A 22 13.66 23.63 -13.78
N TYR A 23 14.98 23.80 -13.97
CA TYR A 23 15.81 22.74 -14.57
C TYR A 23 15.91 21.50 -13.66
N LEU A 24 15.87 21.69 -12.34
CA LEU A 24 15.82 20.59 -11.38
C LEU A 24 14.44 19.90 -11.33
N ILE A 25 13.35 20.68 -11.39
CA ILE A 25 11.97 20.14 -11.44
C ILE A 25 11.72 19.37 -12.75
N PHE A 26 12.22 19.85 -13.89
CA PHE A 26 12.06 19.18 -15.18
C PHE A 26 12.87 17.87 -15.31
N LEU A 27 13.88 17.67 -14.45
CA LEU A 27 14.67 16.43 -14.37
C LEU A 27 14.14 15.43 -13.31
N LEU A 28 13.15 15.79 -12.50
CA LEU A 28 12.56 14.92 -11.48
C LEU A 28 11.16 14.39 -11.84
N ASN A 29 10.43 15.04 -12.75
CA ASN A 29 9.08 14.64 -13.16
C ASN A 29 9.04 13.65 -14.36
N ASN A 30 9.89 12.63 -14.34
CA ASN A 30 9.79 11.47 -15.25
C ASN A 30 10.10 10.13 -14.56
N CYS A 31 9.61 10.00 -13.32
CA CYS A 31 9.34 8.71 -12.71
C CYS A 31 8.02 8.84 -11.94
N PHE A 32 6.97 8.14 -12.40
CA PHE A 32 5.76 7.99 -11.60
C PHE A 32 6.13 7.19 -10.34
N SER A 33 5.99 7.80 -9.16
CA SER A 33 6.13 7.06 -7.91
C SER A 33 5.00 6.04 -7.83
N LEU A 34 5.35 4.76 -7.65
CA LEU A 34 4.36 3.69 -7.57
C LEU A 34 3.61 3.81 -6.23
N THR A 35 2.34 4.21 -6.29
CA THR A 35 1.48 4.36 -5.10
C THR A 35 0.43 3.24 -5.05
N ARG A 36 0.03 2.83 -3.84
CA ARG A 36 -1.00 1.80 -3.65
C ARG A 36 -2.33 2.18 -4.30
N SER A 37 -2.77 3.43 -4.11
CA SER A 37 -3.95 3.99 -4.79
C SER A 37 -3.79 3.99 -6.30
N GLY A 38 -2.60 4.33 -6.84
CA GLY A 38 -2.31 4.24 -8.27
C GLY A 38 -2.45 2.83 -8.83
N ILE A 39 -1.95 1.81 -8.11
CA ILE A 39 -2.10 0.40 -8.52
C ILE A 39 -3.58 0.00 -8.54
N ILE A 40 -4.35 0.32 -7.49
CA ILE A 40 -5.77 -0.06 -7.41
C ILE A 40 -6.62 0.70 -8.44
N SER A 41 -6.38 2.00 -8.67
CA SER A 41 -7.04 2.76 -9.73
C SER A 41 -6.69 2.22 -11.13
N SER A 42 -5.42 1.84 -11.36
CA SER A 42 -5.01 1.17 -12.60
C SER A 42 -5.75 -0.17 -12.75
N ALA A 43 -5.71 -1.03 -11.73
CA ALA A 43 -6.43 -2.32 -11.74
C ALA A 43 -7.92 -2.16 -12.02
N ALA A 44 -8.57 -1.19 -11.38
CA ALA A 44 -9.97 -0.84 -11.58
C ALA A 44 -10.28 -0.27 -12.97
N SER A 45 -9.35 0.44 -13.62
CA SER A 45 -9.55 0.96 -14.98
C SER A 45 -9.69 -0.16 -16.01
N TYR A 46 -8.87 -1.22 -15.94
CA TYR A 46 -8.98 -2.39 -16.81
C TYR A 46 -10.29 -3.15 -16.56
N ILE A 47 -10.64 -3.35 -15.29
CA ILE A 47 -11.86 -4.07 -14.87
C ILE A 47 -13.13 -3.28 -15.23
N ASN A 48 -13.06 -1.95 -15.27
CA ASN A 48 -14.16 -1.11 -15.69
C ASN A 48 -14.19 -0.79 -17.19
N HIS A 49 -13.09 -1.03 -17.92
CA HIS A 49 -12.99 -0.81 -19.36
C HIS A 49 -14.10 -1.56 -20.09
N SER A 50 -14.89 -0.81 -20.86
CA SER A 50 -16.09 -1.31 -21.53
C SER A 50 -15.94 -1.12 -23.03
N TRP A 51 -16.12 -2.20 -23.80
CA TRP A 51 -15.78 -2.27 -25.22
C TRP A 51 -16.83 -3.08 -25.98
N TYR A 52 -16.95 -2.85 -27.29
CA TYR A 52 -17.93 -3.53 -28.14
C TYR A 52 -17.28 -4.67 -28.93
N CYS A 53 -17.89 -5.85 -28.93
CA CYS A 53 -17.41 -6.98 -29.73
C CYS A 53 -18.06 -6.96 -31.13
N TYR A 54 -17.28 -6.59 -32.15
CA TYR A 54 -17.69 -6.70 -33.54
C TYR A 54 -17.60 -8.16 -34.03
N SER A 55 -18.07 -8.42 -35.26
CA SER A 55 -18.04 -9.75 -35.87
C SER A 55 -16.64 -10.25 -36.24
N GLY A 56 -15.65 -9.37 -36.38
CA GLY A 56 -14.25 -9.75 -36.58
C GLY A 56 -13.56 -10.23 -35.30
N ASN A 57 -13.85 -9.60 -34.16
CA ASN A 57 -13.20 -9.94 -32.89
C ASN A 57 -13.77 -11.22 -32.24
N ALA A 58 -15.01 -11.56 -32.57
CA ALA A 58 -15.74 -12.69 -31.99
C ALA A 58 -15.30 -14.02 -32.62
N ASN A 59 -14.78 -14.95 -31.83
CA ASN A 59 -14.35 -16.25 -32.34
C ASN A 59 -14.65 -17.39 -31.35
N ASN A 60 -15.64 -18.21 -31.69
CA ASN A 60 -16.04 -19.40 -30.92
C ASN A 60 -14.95 -20.46 -30.77
N THR A 61 -13.87 -20.39 -31.56
CA THR A 61 -12.70 -21.26 -31.37
C THR A 61 -11.81 -20.78 -30.22
N TYR A 62 -11.70 -19.46 -29.99
CA TYR A 62 -10.69 -18.88 -29.09
C TYR A 62 -11.26 -18.14 -27.87
N ASN A 63 -12.41 -17.46 -27.97
CA ASN A 63 -12.90 -16.58 -26.91
C ASN A 63 -14.40 -16.73 -26.56
N ASN A 64 -15.20 -17.43 -27.38
CA ASN A 64 -16.65 -17.62 -27.17
C ASN A 64 -17.45 -16.30 -27.02
N LEU A 65 -16.94 -15.20 -27.58
CA LEU A 65 -17.66 -13.92 -27.61
C LEU A 65 -18.84 -13.97 -28.59
N VAL A 66 -19.90 -13.25 -28.24
CA VAL A 66 -21.07 -13.06 -29.10
C VAL A 66 -20.97 -11.67 -29.72
N ALA A 67 -20.74 -11.62 -31.03
CA ALA A 67 -20.73 -10.38 -31.80
C ALA A 67 -22.03 -9.58 -31.60
N GLY A 68 -21.91 -8.26 -31.59
CA GLY A 68 -23.03 -7.34 -31.40
C GLY A 68 -23.36 -7.00 -29.94
N ARG A 69 -22.45 -7.30 -29.00
CA ARG A 69 -22.60 -7.02 -27.56
C ARG A 69 -21.44 -6.22 -27.00
N SER A 70 -21.71 -5.40 -26.00
CA SER A 70 -20.70 -4.79 -25.15
C SER A 70 -20.23 -5.76 -24.07
N TYR A 71 -18.93 -5.73 -23.79
CA TYR A 71 -18.24 -6.50 -22.76
C TYR A 71 -17.50 -5.55 -21.81
N LYS A 72 -17.24 -6.02 -20.59
CA LYS A 72 -16.60 -5.25 -19.51
C LYS A 72 -15.43 -6.05 -18.95
N GLY A 73 -14.30 -5.39 -18.74
CA GLY A 73 -13.01 -6.04 -18.50
C GLY A 73 -12.23 -6.26 -19.81
N ILE A 74 -10.92 -6.01 -19.80
CA ILE A 74 -10.01 -6.31 -20.92
C ILE A 74 -9.95 -7.84 -21.11
N ALA A 75 -9.96 -8.32 -22.36
CA ALA A 75 -9.92 -9.76 -22.65
C ALA A 75 -8.58 -10.40 -22.24
N TYR A 76 -8.60 -11.69 -21.92
CA TYR A 76 -7.37 -12.43 -21.62
C TYR A 76 -6.61 -12.77 -22.91
N ASN A 77 -5.33 -12.38 -23.02
CA ASN A 77 -4.44 -12.74 -24.14
C ASN A 77 -3.14 -13.32 -23.60
N TRP A 78 -2.81 -14.57 -23.93
CA TRP A 78 -1.65 -15.29 -23.43
C TRP A 78 -0.35 -14.67 -23.98
N GLY A 79 0.44 -14.04 -23.11
CA GLY A 79 1.60 -13.23 -23.49
C GLY A 79 1.30 -11.72 -23.55
N GLY A 80 0.03 -11.32 -23.65
CA GLY A 80 -0.41 -9.93 -23.81
C GLY A 80 -0.06 -9.00 -22.65
N THR A 81 0.21 -7.74 -22.97
CA THR A 81 0.61 -6.67 -22.03
C THR A 81 -0.02 -5.32 -22.37
N GLU A 82 -1.10 -5.31 -23.14
CA GLU A 82 -1.68 -4.11 -23.72
C GLU A 82 -2.25 -3.16 -22.67
N SER A 83 -2.04 -1.86 -22.85
CA SER A 83 -2.82 -0.85 -22.12
C SER A 83 -4.29 -0.89 -22.55
N THR A 84 -5.20 -0.37 -21.72
CA THR A 84 -6.63 -0.24 -22.05
C THR A 84 -6.85 0.49 -23.39
N SER A 85 -6.02 1.49 -23.69
CA SER A 85 -5.99 2.20 -24.98
C SER A 85 -5.50 1.31 -26.13
N GLN A 86 -4.36 0.62 -25.98
CA GLN A 86 -3.81 -0.28 -27.01
C GLN A 86 -4.78 -1.42 -27.35
N PHE A 87 -5.41 -2.00 -26.33
CA PHE A 87 -6.48 -2.98 -26.48
C PHE A 87 -7.64 -2.40 -27.28
N GLN A 88 -8.14 -1.21 -26.92
CA GLN A 88 -9.25 -0.57 -27.64
C GLN A 88 -8.91 -0.31 -29.12
N THR A 89 -7.68 0.13 -29.43
CA THR A 89 -7.22 0.27 -30.82
C THR A 89 -7.26 -1.06 -31.57
N LYS A 90 -6.77 -2.16 -30.97
CA LYS A 90 -6.85 -3.50 -31.57
C LYS A 90 -8.30 -3.98 -31.76
N ILE A 91 -9.18 -3.74 -30.78
CA ILE A 91 -10.60 -4.08 -30.87
C ILE A 91 -11.27 -3.35 -32.03
N ASN A 92 -11.05 -2.04 -32.17
CA ASN A 92 -11.58 -1.24 -33.28
C ASN A 92 -11.06 -1.75 -34.65
N ASN A 93 -9.83 -2.26 -34.69
CA ASN A 93 -9.20 -2.86 -35.87
C ASN A 93 -9.61 -4.34 -36.11
N ASN A 94 -10.70 -4.82 -35.52
CA ASN A 94 -11.24 -6.18 -35.67
C ASN A 94 -10.30 -7.33 -35.22
N VAL A 95 -9.24 -7.05 -34.46
CA VAL A 95 -8.33 -8.07 -33.92
C VAL A 95 -9.06 -8.98 -32.93
N ILE A 96 -8.80 -10.28 -32.95
CA ILE A 96 -9.52 -11.27 -32.13
C ILE A 96 -9.31 -10.95 -30.64
N ALA A 97 -10.42 -10.79 -29.91
CA ALA A 97 -10.40 -10.35 -28.53
C ALA A 97 -10.11 -11.53 -27.59
N GLY A 98 -8.84 -11.68 -27.23
CA GLY A 98 -8.32 -12.71 -26.34
C GLY A 98 -8.31 -14.14 -26.88
N ASP A 99 -7.57 -15.00 -26.19
CA ASP A 99 -7.45 -16.43 -26.42
C ASP A 99 -7.65 -17.23 -25.11
N SER A 100 -8.26 -18.40 -25.22
CA SER A 100 -8.53 -19.30 -24.08
C SER A 100 -8.08 -20.74 -24.34
N LYS A 101 -7.25 -20.97 -25.36
CA LYS A 101 -6.66 -22.26 -25.71
C LYS A 101 -5.16 -22.12 -25.86
N ILE A 102 -4.43 -22.90 -25.07
CA ILE A 102 -2.97 -22.99 -25.12
C ILE A 102 -2.56 -23.71 -26.43
N PHE A 103 -1.44 -23.26 -27.01
CA PHE A 103 -0.67 -23.78 -28.15
C PHE A 103 -0.87 -23.12 -29.54
N GLU A 104 0.28 -22.96 -30.21
CA GLU A 104 0.52 -22.81 -31.65
C GLU A 104 0.09 -21.53 -32.40
N ALA A 105 -0.54 -20.54 -31.75
CA ALA A 105 -0.76 -19.22 -32.37
C ALA A 105 0.23 -18.14 -31.88
N SER A 106 0.54 -17.15 -32.74
CA SER A 106 1.36 -15.99 -32.38
C SER A 106 0.60 -15.00 -31.50
N HIS A 107 1.11 -14.77 -30.29
CA HIS A 107 0.52 -13.88 -29.26
C HIS A 107 0.38 -12.39 -29.65
N PHE A 108 0.81 -12.01 -30.86
CA PHE A 108 0.60 -10.66 -31.41
C PHE A 108 -0.77 -10.50 -32.10
N ASP A 109 -1.37 -11.59 -32.57
CA ASP A 109 -2.58 -11.60 -33.42
C ASP A 109 -3.91 -11.51 -32.64
N PHE A 110 -3.82 -11.46 -31.31
CA PHE A 110 -4.94 -11.30 -30.37
C PHE A 110 -4.81 -9.99 -29.60
N ALA A 111 -5.93 -9.49 -29.07
CA ALA A 111 -5.99 -8.30 -28.21
C ALA A 111 -6.24 -8.71 -26.75
N GLY A 112 -5.49 -8.18 -25.79
CA GLY A 112 -5.73 -8.39 -24.35
C GLY A 112 -4.49 -8.39 -23.45
N VAL A 113 -4.68 -8.87 -22.22
CA VAL A 113 -3.62 -9.05 -21.21
C VAL A 113 -3.68 -10.40 -20.50
N ASP A 114 -2.53 -11.04 -20.29
CA ASP A 114 -2.45 -12.16 -19.33
C ASP A 114 -2.33 -11.65 -17.89
N CYS A 115 -2.39 -12.55 -16.92
CA CYS A 115 -2.29 -12.22 -15.50
C CYS A 115 -1.03 -11.41 -15.14
N SER A 116 0.11 -11.71 -15.77
CA SER A 116 1.41 -11.08 -15.50
C SER A 116 1.63 -9.77 -16.27
N GLY A 117 1.08 -9.66 -17.48
CA GLY A 117 1.01 -8.41 -18.23
C GLY A 117 0.10 -7.38 -17.55
N TYR A 118 -1.05 -7.84 -17.03
CA TYR A 118 -1.94 -7.02 -16.21
C TYR A 118 -1.25 -6.49 -14.94
N VAL A 119 -0.60 -7.36 -14.16
CA VAL A 119 0.19 -6.93 -12.99
C VAL A 119 1.32 -5.98 -13.39
N SER A 120 2.05 -6.27 -14.46
CA SER A 120 3.14 -5.39 -14.97
C SER A 120 2.62 -3.99 -15.25
N GLN A 121 1.52 -3.87 -16.01
CA GLN A 121 0.88 -2.58 -16.32
C GLN A 121 0.38 -1.85 -15.05
N CYS A 122 -0.27 -2.55 -14.11
CA CYS A 122 -0.72 -1.94 -12.86
C CYS A 122 0.43 -1.54 -11.93
N TRP A 123 1.59 -2.18 -12.04
CA TRP A 123 2.85 -1.78 -11.39
C TRP A 123 3.67 -0.74 -12.20
N GLY A 124 3.12 -0.20 -13.29
CA GLY A 124 3.73 0.89 -14.07
C GLY A 124 4.71 0.45 -15.17
N TYR A 125 4.89 -0.85 -15.39
CA TYR A 125 5.71 -1.40 -16.47
C TYR A 125 4.88 -1.50 -17.76
N THR A 126 4.86 -0.40 -18.52
CA THR A 126 3.93 -0.21 -19.65
C THR A 126 4.44 -0.71 -21.00
N SER A 127 5.72 -1.11 -21.10
CA SER A 127 6.34 -1.58 -22.34
C SER A 127 6.57 -3.10 -22.36
N LEU A 128 6.51 -3.72 -23.55
CA LEU A 128 6.81 -5.15 -23.74
C LEU A 128 8.23 -5.53 -23.28
N SER A 129 9.18 -4.61 -23.41
CA SER A 129 10.57 -4.72 -22.93
C SER A 129 10.72 -4.72 -21.40
N GLU A 130 9.67 -4.36 -20.67
CA GLU A 130 9.67 -4.22 -19.21
C GLU A 130 8.65 -5.15 -18.53
N LYS A 131 7.99 -6.04 -19.28
CA LYS A 131 7.06 -7.04 -18.73
C LYS A 131 7.77 -8.00 -17.79
N TYR A 132 7.18 -8.24 -16.62
CA TYR A 132 7.54 -9.34 -15.73
C TYR A 132 6.52 -10.48 -15.86
N SER A 133 7.00 -11.72 -16.00
CA SER A 133 6.16 -12.92 -16.00
C SER A 133 5.91 -13.40 -14.57
N THR A 134 5.00 -14.35 -14.37
CA THR A 134 4.80 -15.00 -13.06
C THR A 134 6.08 -15.62 -12.47
N ALA A 135 7.07 -15.94 -13.32
CA ALA A 135 8.39 -16.43 -12.92
C ALA A 135 9.45 -15.32 -12.69
N THR A 136 9.27 -14.10 -13.21
CA THR A 136 10.22 -12.98 -13.04
C THR A 136 9.71 -11.84 -12.15
N LEU A 137 8.41 -11.77 -11.83
CA LEU A 137 7.86 -10.92 -10.76
C LEU A 137 8.58 -11.10 -9.41
N PRO A 138 9.07 -12.30 -9.02
CA PRO A 138 9.95 -12.49 -7.87
C PRO A 138 11.27 -11.68 -7.86
N TYR A 139 11.68 -11.09 -9.00
CA TYR A 139 12.92 -10.30 -9.09
C TYR A 139 12.72 -8.82 -8.72
N ILE A 140 11.46 -8.35 -8.68
CA ILE A 140 11.05 -6.99 -8.31
C ILE A 140 10.13 -6.96 -7.07
N SER A 141 9.98 -8.09 -6.37
CA SER A 141 9.12 -8.20 -5.19
C SER A 141 9.67 -9.10 -4.10
N MET A 142 9.50 -8.69 -2.83
CA MET A 142 9.75 -9.53 -1.66
C MET A 142 8.63 -10.56 -1.47
N VAL A 143 8.85 -11.55 -0.61
CA VAL A 143 7.79 -12.42 -0.05
C VAL A 143 7.29 -11.82 1.27
N LEU A 144 5.97 -11.87 1.50
CA LEU A 144 5.30 -11.47 2.75
C LEU A 144 4.70 -12.69 3.47
N ASN A 145 4.26 -12.51 4.72
CA ASN A 145 3.21 -13.38 5.27
C ASN A 145 1.85 -12.98 4.67
N TYR A 146 0.84 -13.83 4.84
CA TYR A 146 -0.50 -13.56 4.26
C TYR A 146 -1.24 -12.43 4.99
N GLU A 147 -1.01 -12.28 6.29
CA GLU A 147 -1.69 -11.26 7.10
C GLU A 147 -1.06 -9.86 6.91
N ASP A 148 0.15 -9.78 6.33
CA ASP A 148 0.85 -8.53 6.02
C ASP A 148 0.38 -7.88 4.70
N LEU A 149 -0.60 -8.48 3.99
CA LEU A 149 -1.04 -8.04 2.67
C LEU A 149 -1.74 -6.67 2.71
N GLU A 150 -1.24 -5.73 1.90
CA GLU A 150 -1.79 -4.39 1.72
C GLU A 150 -2.25 -4.14 0.27
N PRO A 151 -3.21 -3.23 0.01
CA PRO A 151 -3.75 -3.00 -1.33
C PRO A 151 -2.66 -2.68 -2.37
N GLY A 152 -2.65 -3.39 -3.49
CA GLY A 152 -1.65 -3.27 -4.55
C GLY A 152 -0.44 -4.22 -4.42
N ASP A 153 -0.30 -4.94 -3.30
CA ASP A 153 0.52 -6.16 -3.24
C ASP A 153 -0.07 -7.25 -4.17
N ILE A 154 0.68 -8.32 -4.44
CA ILE A 154 0.22 -9.43 -5.27
C ILE A 154 0.25 -10.76 -4.52
N VAL A 155 -0.57 -11.70 -4.97
CA VAL A 155 -0.44 -13.13 -4.65
C VAL A 155 -0.03 -13.85 -5.93
N ASN A 156 1.15 -14.49 -5.93
CA ASN A 156 1.79 -15.07 -7.11
C ASN A 156 1.98 -16.58 -6.96
N TYR A 157 1.39 -17.36 -7.85
CA TYR A 157 1.72 -18.76 -8.08
C TYR A 157 2.75 -18.80 -9.22
N GLU A 158 4.02 -18.88 -8.85
CA GLU A 158 5.16 -18.76 -9.76
C GLU A 158 5.07 -19.75 -10.93
N SER A 159 5.36 -19.25 -12.14
CA SER A 159 5.18 -19.97 -13.42
C SER A 159 3.74 -20.38 -13.78
N SER A 160 2.72 -19.98 -13.00
CA SER A 160 1.32 -20.37 -13.25
C SER A 160 0.36 -19.18 -13.36
N HIS A 161 0.17 -18.39 -12.30
CA HIS A 161 -0.85 -17.32 -12.26
C HIS A 161 -0.55 -16.24 -11.21
N VAL A 162 -1.06 -15.03 -11.38
CA VAL A 162 -0.88 -13.94 -10.42
C VAL A 162 -2.13 -13.06 -10.30
N ARG A 163 -2.37 -12.51 -9.10
CA ARG A 163 -3.47 -11.59 -8.80
C ARG A 163 -2.98 -10.41 -7.98
N ILE A 164 -3.58 -9.24 -8.17
CA ILE A 164 -3.40 -8.07 -7.29
C ILE A 164 -4.36 -8.21 -6.10
N PHE A 165 -3.87 -7.99 -4.89
CA PHE A 165 -4.67 -7.94 -3.67
C PHE A 165 -5.22 -6.52 -3.45
N GLU A 166 -6.48 -6.41 -3.04
CA GLU A 166 -7.16 -5.12 -2.81
C GLU A 166 -7.59 -4.93 -1.34
N GLY A 167 -7.83 -6.01 -0.59
CA GLY A 167 -8.25 -5.94 0.81
C GLY A 167 -8.87 -7.25 1.30
N PHE A 168 -9.20 -7.30 2.59
CA PHE A 168 -9.96 -8.40 3.18
C PHE A 168 -11.48 -8.11 3.18
N THR A 169 -12.29 -9.16 3.26
CA THR A 169 -13.70 -9.10 3.67
C THR A 169 -13.82 -9.38 5.17
N ASP A 170 -14.95 -8.98 5.76
CA ASP A 170 -15.29 -9.20 7.18
C ASP A 170 -15.24 -10.69 7.60
N ASP A 171 -15.33 -11.62 6.65
CA ASP A 171 -15.24 -13.07 6.84
C ASP A 171 -13.86 -13.68 6.50
N GLY A 172 -12.82 -12.85 6.37
CA GLY A 172 -11.43 -13.29 6.19
C GLY A 172 -11.08 -13.81 4.79
N ARG A 173 -11.95 -13.61 3.80
CA ARG A 173 -11.62 -13.81 2.37
C ARG A 173 -10.95 -12.56 1.82
N THR A 174 -10.45 -12.64 0.58
CA THR A 174 -9.67 -11.57 -0.05
C THR A 174 -10.38 -11.02 -1.28
N TYR A 175 -10.47 -9.69 -1.36
CA TYR A 175 -10.72 -8.98 -2.61
C TYR A 175 -9.45 -9.02 -3.46
N VAL A 176 -9.58 -9.54 -4.67
CA VAL A 176 -8.49 -9.67 -5.63
C VAL A 176 -8.92 -9.24 -7.03
N ASN A 177 -7.96 -8.66 -7.76
CA ASN A 177 -8.09 -8.25 -9.14
C ASN A 177 -7.16 -9.13 -10.00
N GLU A 178 -7.71 -9.83 -10.99
CA GLU A 178 -6.96 -10.76 -11.84
C GLU A 178 -7.40 -10.67 -13.31
N SER A 179 -6.48 -10.88 -14.25
CA SER A 179 -6.84 -11.33 -15.61
C SER A 179 -6.82 -12.84 -15.61
N THR A 180 -7.91 -13.52 -16.00
CA THR A 180 -7.99 -14.98 -15.92
C THR A 180 -8.82 -15.63 -17.02
N VAL A 181 -8.54 -16.93 -17.29
CA VAL A 181 -9.28 -17.77 -18.23
C VAL A 181 -10.39 -18.58 -17.55
N GLY A 182 -11.51 -18.79 -18.25
CA GLY A 182 -12.45 -19.88 -17.95
C GLY A 182 -13.46 -19.64 -16.81
N LEU A 183 -14.33 -18.63 -16.92
CA LEU A 183 -15.55 -18.55 -16.11
C LEU A 183 -16.69 -19.38 -16.72
N ASN A 184 -16.81 -20.64 -16.29
CA ASN A 184 -17.94 -21.50 -16.66
C ASN A 184 -19.09 -21.38 -15.62
N ILE A 185 -19.62 -20.17 -15.47
CA ILE A 185 -20.78 -19.85 -14.62
C ILE A 185 -21.94 -19.44 -15.54
N SER A 186 -23.13 -19.99 -15.30
CA SER A 186 -24.27 -19.90 -16.23
C SER A 186 -24.82 -18.47 -16.38
N GLY A 187 -24.30 -17.68 -17.33
CA GLY A 187 -24.99 -16.49 -17.82
C GLY A 187 -24.18 -15.51 -18.69
N VAL A 188 -23.03 -15.02 -18.21
CA VAL A 188 -22.42 -13.77 -18.74
C VAL A 188 -20.88 -13.75 -18.63
N VAL A 189 -20.24 -13.11 -19.62
CA VAL A 189 -18.80 -12.73 -19.76
C VAL A 189 -17.78 -13.89 -19.91
N PRO A 190 -16.89 -13.87 -20.94
CA PRO A 190 -15.75 -14.79 -21.06
C PRO A 190 -14.46 -14.25 -20.38
N ALA A 191 -13.32 -14.88 -20.67
CA ALA A 191 -12.01 -14.64 -20.06
C ALA A 191 -11.51 -13.17 -20.16
N GLY A 192 -11.00 -12.63 -19.05
CA GLY A 192 -10.52 -11.25 -18.97
C GLY A 192 -10.23 -10.75 -17.55
N THR A 193 -10.02 -9.43 -17.41
CA THR A 193 -9.74 -8.74 -16.13
C THR A 193 -11.00 -8.57 -15.28
N VAL A 194 -11.00 -9.13 -14.07
CA VAL A 194 -12.15 -9.16 -13.14
C VAL A 194 -11.74 -8.92 -11.68
N ARG A 195 -12.65 -8.33 -10.90
CA ARG A 195 -12.58 -8.24 -9.43
C ARG A 195 -13.36 -9.40 -8.80
N ARG A 196 -12.80 -10.07 -7.80
CA ARG A 196 -13.39 -11.27 -7.16
C ARG A 196 -13.18 -11.25 -5.65
N ILE A 197 -14.01 -12.03 -4.93
CA ILE A 197 -13.76 -12.42 -3.54
C ILE A 197 -13.32 -13.89 -3.56
N LEU A 198 -12.10 -14.19 -3.11
CA LEU A 198 -11.55 -15.54 -3.05
C LEU A 198 -11.11 -15.91 -1.63
N SER A 199 -11.33 -17.16 -1.24
CA SER A 199 -10.71 -17.75 -0.06
C SER A 199 -9.20 -17.92 -0.26
N ARG A 200 -8.44 -17.93 0.83
CA ARG A 200 -6.99 -18.16 0.84
C ARG A 200 -6.61 -19.49 0.15
N ASP A 201 -5.68 -19.39 -0.80
CA ASP A 201 -5.12 -20.52 -1.54
C ASP A 201 -3.61 -20.61 -1.24
N ASN A 202 -3.19 -21.71 -0.62
CA ASN A 202 -1.81 -21.90 -0.16
C ASN A 202 -0.80 -22.15 -1.30
N ASN A 203 -1.24 -22.27 -2.55
CA ASN A 203 -0.34 -22.36 -3.71
C ASN A 203 0.20 -20.99 -4.17
N TYR A 204 -0.39 -19.89 -3.70
CA TYR A 204 0.04 -18.53 -4.03
C TYR A 204 0.92 -17.95 -2.92
N THR A 205 2.07 -17.41 -3.30
CA THR A 205 2.99 -16.70 -2.41
C THR A 205 2.62 -15.22 -2.36
N PRO A 206 2.29 -14.64 -1.19
CA PRO A 206 2.13 -13.19 -1.00
C PRO A 206 3.43 -12.44 -1.30
N ARG A 207 3.37 -11.36 -2.10
CA ARG A 207 4.55 -10.61 -2.53
C ARG A 207 4.27 -9.11 -2.66
N ARG A 208 5.23 -8.29 -2.24
CA ARG A 208 5.18 -6.81 -2.28
C ARG A 208 6.27 -6.23 -3.16
N HIS A 209 5.91 -5.26 -3.99
CA HIS A 209 6.84 -4.57 -4.89
C HIS A 209 7.89 -3.78 -4.11
N TYR A 210 9.16 -3.79 -4.55
CA TYR A 210 10.26 -3.18 -3.81
C TYR A 210 10.21 -1.64 -3.69
N ASN A 211 9.36 -0.93 -4.44
CA ASN A 211 9.12 0.51 -4.22
C ASN A 211 8.35 0.80 -2.90
N PHE A 212 7.72 -0.20 -2.27
CA PHE A 212 7.03 -0.07 -0.98
C PHE A 212 7.92 -0.45 0.22
N ILE A 213 9.22 -0.16 0.11
CA ILE A 213 10.18 -0.28 1.21
C ILE A 213 10.51 1.13 1.69
N GLU A 214 10.46 1.33 3.00
CA GLU A 214 10.83 2.60 3.61
C GLU A 214 12.31 2.61 4.00
N LEU A 215 12.90 3.81 4.02
CA LEU A 215 14.18 4.03 4.69
C LEU A 215 14.08 3.54 6.15
N ASN A 216 15.21 3.10 6.70
CA ASN A 216 15.34 2.44 8.01
C ASN A 216 14.93 0.95 8.06
N THR A 217 14.35 0.38 6.99
CA THR A 217 13.93 -1.03 6.98
C THR A 217 15.09 -2.00 7.26
N LYS A 218 14.81 -3.02 8.09
CA LYS A 218 15.75 -4.05 8.58
C LYS A 218 15.93 -5.19 7.58
N VAL A 219 17.18 -5.47 7.22
CA VAL A 219 17.55 -6.45 6.18
C VAL A 219 18.69 -7.37 6.63
N LYS A 220 18.75 -8.55 6.01
CA LYS A 220 19.77 -9.58 6.23
C LYS A 220 20.25 -10.16 4.90
N THR A 221 21.57 -10.28 4.70
CA THR A 221 22.11 -10.80 3.44
C THR A 221 21.81 -12.29 3.24
N THR A 222 21.39 -12.69 2.04
CA THR A 222 21.08 -14.08 1.67
C THR A 222 22.23 -14.81 0.97
N LEU A 223 23.32 -14.08 0.66
CA LEU A 223 24.64 -14.60 0.29
C LEU A 223 25.73 -13.57 0.64
N GLY A 224 27.00 -13.92 0.48
CA GLY A 224 28.08 -12.95 0.49
C GLY A 224 28.03 -12.05 -0.75
N MET A 225 28.26 -10.75 -0.60
CA MET A 225 28.03 -9.74 -1.64
C MET A 225 29.05 -8.59 -1.56
N ASN A 226 29.33 -7.97 -2.71
CA ASN A 226 30.23 -6.82 -2.82
C ASN A 226 29.49 -5.52 -2.49
N LEU A 227 30.05 -4.72 -1.59
CA LEU A 227 29.62 -3.35 -1.31
C LEU A 227 30.20 -2.40 -2.36
N ARG A 228 29.43 -1.44 -2.86
CA ARG A 228 29.87 -0.48 -3.90
C ARG A 228 29.72 0.99 -3.50
N THR A 229 30.52 1.86 -4.11
CA THR A 229 30.44 3.33 -3.94
C THR A 229 29.07 3.92 -4.29
N THR A 230 28.44 3.31 -5.30
CA THR A 230 27.25 3.78 -6.01
C THR A 230 26.55 2.56 -6.63
N PRO A 231 25.28 2.66 -7.06
CA PRO A 231 24.61 1.65 -7.86
C PRO A 231 25.46 1.23 -9.06
N GLY A 232 25.77 -0.07 -9.19
CA GLY A 232 26.66 -0.59 -10.24
C GLY A 232 28.13 -0.11 -10.20
N GLY A 233 28.54 0.63 -9.16
CA GLY A 233 29.85 1.30 -9.09
C GLY A 233 31.05 0.41 -8.74
N SER A 234 32.16 1.06 -8.38
CA SER A 234 33.37 0.38 -7.90
C SER A 234 33.12 -0.33 -6.58
N VAL A 235 33.69 -1.54 -6.44
CA VAL A 235 33.65 -2.31 -5.19
C VAL A 235 34.54 -1.65 -4.14
N ILE A 236 34.01 -1.43 -2.94
CA ILE A 236 34.70 -0.84 -1.78
C ILE A 236 34.93 -1.83 -0.65
N GLY A 237 34.29 -3.00 -0.71
CA GLY A 237 34.42 -4.05 0.29
C GLY A 237 33.44 -5.19 0.00
N SER A 238 33.32 -6.11 0.94
CA SER A 238 32.41 -7.26 0.86
C SER A 238 31.76 -7.51 2.21
N ILE A 239 30.47 -7.85 2.20
CA ILE A 239 29.71 -8.24 3.39
C ILE A 239 29.37 -9.73 3.31
N SER A 240 29.44 -10.42 4.45
CA SER A 240 29.24 -11.87 4.55
C SER A 240 27.76 -12.27 4.44
N LEU A 241 27.52 -13.54 4.12
CA LEU A 241 26.20 -14.19 4.26
C LEU A 241 25.67 -14.02 5.69
N GLY A 242 24.38 -13.72 5.84
CA GLY A 242 23.69 -13.63 7.12
C GLY A 242 23.99 -12.37 7.92
N ALA A 243 24.70 -11.38 7.37
CA ALA A 243 24.92 -10.09 8.02
C ALA A 243 23.62 -9.27 8.02
N THR A 244 23.28 -8.69 9.17
CA THR A 244 22.15 -7.77 9.33
C THR A 244 22.57 -6.32 9.12
N GLY A 245 21.62 -5.49 8.69
CA GLY A 245 21.85 -4.10 8.37
C GLY A 245 20.58 -3.34 8.03
N LYS A 246 20.71 -2.02 7.96
CA LYS A 246 19.65 -1.04 7.85
C LYS A 246 19.69 -0.33 6.51
N ILE A 247 18.55 -0.27 5.81
CA ILE A 247 18.43 0.53 4.58
C ILE A 247 18.53 2.03 4.91
N ILE A 248 19.38 2.77 4.18
CA ILE A 248 19.61 4.21 4.39
C ILE A 248 19.49 5.09 3.14
N ASP A 249 19.51 4.52 1.93
CA ASP A 249 19.32 5.25 0.65
C ASP A 249 18.88 4.27 -0.46
N GLY A 250 18.22 4.75 -1.50
CA GLY A 250 17.56 3.96 -2.56
C GLY A 250 16.03 4.12 -2.60
N PRO A 251 15.34 3.44 -3.53
CA PRO A 251 15.86 2.54 -4.55
C PRO A 251 16.49 3.26 -5.74
N ILE A 252 17.56 2.72 -6.32
CA ILE A 252 18.10 3.17 -7.62
C ILE A 252 18.23 1.99 -8.59
N TYR A 253 17.71 2.15 -9.80
CA TYR A 253 17.71 1.14 -10.85
C TYR A 253 18.98 1.27 -11.72
N ALA A 254 19.88 0.28 -11.67
CA ALA A 254 21.13 0.29 -12.43
C ALA A 254 21.61 -1.13 -12.81
N TYR A 255 22.30 -1.26 -13.94
CA TYR A 255 22.95 -2.51 -14.34
C TYR A 255 24.10 -2.88 -13.40
N SER A 256 24.46 -4.17 -13.35
CA SER A 256 25.70 -4.60 -12.70
C SER A 256 26.85 -4.62 -13.70
N PRO A 257 28.09 -4.27 -13.34
CA PRO A 257 29.25 -4.54 -14.19
C PRO A 257 29.41 -6.03 -14.54
N ASP A 258 28.86 -6.90 -13.71
CA ASP A 258 28.92 -8.36 -13.82
C ASP A 258 27.71 -8.95 -14.58
N ASP A 259 26.69 -8.15 -14.88
CA ASP A 259 25.50 -8.52 -15.67
C ASP A 259 24.89 -7.26 -16.31
N SER A 260 25.10 -7.13 -17.63
CA SER A 260 24.64 -6.03 -18.48
C SER A 260 23.26 -6.27 -19.13
N LEU A 261 22.65 -7.43 -18.91
CA LEU A 261 21.32 -7.75 -19.45
C LEU A 261 20.21 -7.29 -18.51
N HIS A 262 20.43 -7.36 -17.19
CA HIS A 262 19.42 -7.04 -16.18
C HIS A 262 19.73 -5.74 -15.42
N LYS A 263 18.74 -4.83 -15.36
CA LYS A 263 18.75 -3.74 -14.38
C LYS A 263 18.46 -4.34 -13.00
N TYR A 264 19.31 -4.04 -12.02
CA TYR A 264 19.08 -4.38 -10.62
C TYR A 264 18.57 -3.16 -9.85
N ILE A 265 17.80 -3.43 -8.80
CA ILE A 265 17.41 -2.43 -7.81
C ILE A 265 18.48 -2.42 -6.70
N TRP A 266 19.15 -1.28 -6.58
CA TRP A 266 20.22 -1.04 -5.61
C TRP A 266 19.70 -0.20 -4.44
N TRP A 267 20.15 -0.56 -3.25
CA TRP A 267 19.95 0.21 -2.02
C TRP A 267 21.27 0.33 -1.28
N ASN A 268 21.47 1.45 -0.59
CA ASN A 268 22.59 1.66 0.31
C ASN A 268 22.20 1.10 1.69
N VAL A 269 23.01 0.20 2.22
CA VAL A 269 22.76 -0.46 3.49
C VAL A 269 23.91 -0.17 4.46
N ASN A 270 23.54 0.25 5.66
CA ASN A 270 24.44 0.38 6.81
C ASN A 270 24.35 -0.91 7.64
N PHE A 271 25.33 -1.79 7.52
CA PHE A 271 25.37 -3.08 8.20
C PHE A 271 25.81 -2.94 9.67
N ASP A 272 25.31 -3.82 10.54
CA ASP A 272 25.50 -3.73 12.01
C ASP A 272 26.96 -3.85 12.48
N ASN A 273 27.85 -4.28 11.57
CA ASN A 273 29.30 -4.31 11.74
C ASN A 273 30.01 -2.98 11.38
N GLY A 274 29.25 -1.94 11.01
CA GLY A 274 29.75 -0.61 10.60
C GLY A 274 30.11 -0.48 9.11
N SER A 275 29.83 -1.49 8.28
CA SER A 275 30.09 -1.41 6.83
C SER A 275 28.93 -0.71 6.12
N VAL A 276 29.22 0.27 5.27
CA VAL A 276 28.21 0.99 4.47
C VAL A 276 28.49 0.81 2.99
N GLY A 277 27.47 0.57 2.17
CA GLY A 277 27.60 0.60 0.72
C GLY A 277 26.38 0.12 -0.06
N TRP A 278 26.40 0.36 -1.36
CA TRP A 278 25.34 -0.04 -2.28
C TRP A 278 25.39 -1.53 -2.59
N VAL A 279 24.24 -2.18 -2.45
CA VAL A 279 24.02 -3.62 -2.65
C VAL A 279 22.72 -3.88 -3.43
N VAL A 280 22.62 -5.06 -4.05
CA VAL A 280 21.44 -5.49 -4.82
C VAL A 280 20.38 -6.08 -3.89
N ILE A 281 19.15 -5.56 -3.96
CA ILE A 281 18.05 -5.94 -3.05
C ILE A 281 17.64 -7.42 -3.12
N ARG A 282 17.74 -8.06 -4.29
CA ARG A 282 17.43 -9.49 -4.50
C ARG A 282 18.23 -10.42 -3.58
N TYR A 283 19.35 -9.93 -3.05
CA TYR A 283 20.28 -10.65 -2.18
C TYR A 283 20.14 -10.24 -0.70
N LEU A 284 19.04 -9.56 -0.37
CA LEU A 284 18.61 -9.21 0.98
C LEU A 284 17.29 -9.92 1.30
N LYS A 285 17.16 -10.42 2.52
CA LYS A 285 15.91 -10.83 3.15
C LYS A 285 15.48 -9.74 4.13
N PHE A 286 14.23 -9.32 4.03
CA PHE A 286 13.59 -8.44 5.00
C PHE A 286 13.34 -9.21 6.30
N LEU A 287 13.57 -8.53 7.42
CA LEU A 287 13.21 -9.02 8.74
C LEU A 287 12.12 -8.10 9.31
N PRO A 288 11.19 -8.63 10.13
CA PRO A 288 10.38 -7.76 10.98
C PRO A 288 11.32 -6.96 11.90
N ASN A 289 10.86 -5.77 12.30
CA ASN A 289 11.45 -5.00 13.37
C ASN A 289 10.38 -4.82 14.43
N ASN A 290 10.45 -5.60 15.51
CA ASN A 290 9.49 -5.45 16.60
C ASN A 290 9.75 -4.12 17.33
N SER A 291 8.76 -3.60 18.04
CA SER A 291 9.06 -2.58 19.06
C SER A 291 9.89 -3.19 20.18
N PRO A 292 10.89 -2.48 20.73
CA PRO A 292 11.60 -2.90 21.93
C PRO A 292 10.68 -2.91 23.15
N ASP A 293 11.04 -3.68 24.17
CA ASP A 293 10.27 -3.76 25.42
C ASP A 293 10.30 -2.42 26.16
N ILE A 294 9.22 -2.11 26.89
CA ILE A 294 9.21 -0.97 27.83
C ILE A 294 10.37 -1.16 28.85
N PRO A 295 11.24 -0.14 29.07
CA PRO A 295 12.44 -0.31 29.88
C PRO A 295 12.19 -0.86 31.29
N ALA A 296 12.73 -2.05 31.55
CA ALA A 296 12.49 -2.79 32.78
C ALA A 296 13.32 -2.27 33.96
N SER A 297 12.78 -2.41 35.18
CA SER A 297 13.45 -2.00 36.42
C SER A 297 13.96 -0.55 36.39
N ALA A 298 13.18 0.36 35.80
CA ALA A 298 13.45 1.79 35.88
C ALA A 298 13.60 2.21 37.35
N ASN A 299 14.62 3.02 37.67
CA ASN A 299 14.84 3.57 39.00
C ASN A 299 15.77 4.80 38.94
N GLN A 300 15.62 5.69 39.91
CA GLN A 300 16.35 6.95 40.05
C GLN A 300 17.31 6.90 41.24
N TYR A 301 18.46 7.55 41.10
CA TYR A 301 19.58 7.47 42.03
C TYR A 301 20.27 8.83 42.18
N LYS A 302 21.01 8.99 43.27
CA LYS A 302 21.89 10.12 43.54
C LYS A 302 23.08 10.19 42.57
N SER A 303 23.83 11.29 42.62
CA SER A 303 25.09 11.49 41.87
C SER A 303 26.13 10.38 42.08
N ASP A 304 26.02 9.60 43.17
CA ASP A 304 26.89 8.45 43.49
C ASP A 304 26.63 7.20 42.64
N TYR A 305 25.59 7.19 41.80
CA TYR A 305 25.13 6.03 41.01
C TYR A 305 24.74 4.79 41.86
N LEU A 306 24.54 4.91 43.17
CA LEU A 306 24.32 3.77 44.09
C LEU A 306 23.12 3.97 45.00
N THR A 307 22.97 5.15 45.61
CA THR A 307 21.87 5.47 46.52
C THR A 307 20.60 5.77 45.73
N ALA A 308 19.60 4.88 45.82
CA ALA A 308 18.30 5.09 45.17
C ALA A 308 17.51 6.21 45.86
N ILE A 309 16.69 6.92 45.09
CA ILE A 309 15.82 8.01 45.56
C ILE A 309 14.36 7.51 45.50
N PRO A 310 13.67 7.26 46.62
CA PRO A 310 12.25 6.93 46.62
C PRO A 310 11.39 8.07 46.04
N GLU A 311 10.19 7.77 45.54
CA GLU A 311 9.23 8.79 45.10
C GLU A 311 9.03 9.90 46.14
N THR A 312 8.75 11.13 45.70
CA THR A 312 8.53 12.34 46.52
C THR A 312 9.70 12.80 47.39
N THR A 313 10.84 12.09 47.38
CA THR A 313 12.00 12.40 48.24
C THR A 313 12.64 13.74 47.87
N VAL A 314 12.94 14.55 48.89
CA VAL A 314 13.75 15.78 48.73
C VAL A 314 15.24 15.44 48.75
N ILE A 315 16.03 16.03 47.85
CA ILE A 315 17.48 15.81 47.74
C ILE A 315 18.26 17.14 47.80
N ALA A 316 19.38 17.16 48.53
CA ALA A 316 20.28 18.31 48.68
C ALA A 316 21.27 18.52 47.50
N GLU A 317 21.06 17.84 46.38
CA GLU A 317 21.93 17.88 45.20
C GLU A 317 21.10 18.18 43.94
N ASP A 318 21.69 18.92 43.00
CA ASP A 318 21.10 19.30 41.70
C ASP A 318 21.40 18.27 40.58
N ASP A 319 21.90 17.10 40.98
CA ASP A 319 22.26 15.94 40.16
C ASP A 319 21.29 14.77 40.39
N VAL A 320 20.81 14.14 39.32
CA VAL A 320 20.05 12.88 39.37
C VAL A 320 20.51 11.89 38.31
N VAL A 321 20.63 10.62 38.70
CA VAL A 321 21.02 9.51 37.81
C VAL A 321 19.82 8.59 37.58
N LEU A 322 19.25 8.65 36.38
CA LEU A 322 18.10 7.83 35.97
C LEU A 322 18.59 6.58 35.24
N LYS A 323 18.05 5.41 35.59
CA LYS A 323 18.52 4.11 35.05
C LYS A 323 17.38 3.18 34.71
N ALA A 324 17.50 2.47 33.60
CA ALA A 324 16.60 1.38 33.22
C ALA A 324 17.36 0.25 32.51
N THR A 325 16.79 -0.95 32.52
CA THR A 325 17.30 -2.11 31.76
C THR A 325 16.54 -2.20 30.45
N LEU A 326 17.26 -2.07 29.34
CA LEU A 326 16.67 -2.07 28.00
C LEU A 326 16.67 -3.50 27.45
N ASN A 327 15.53 -3.96 26.95
CA ASN A 327 15.41 -5.24 26.28
C ASN A 327 14.77 -5.04 24.90
N ASP A 328 15.09 -5.96 24.01
CA ASP A 328 14.45 -6.11 22.71
C ASP A 328 14.21 -7.60 22.47
N SER A 329 12.98 -7.92 22.05
CA SER A 329 12.48 -9.27 21.78
C SER A 329 13.17 -9.97 20.59
N ASP A 330 13.67 -9.22 19.60
CA ASP A 330 14.36 -9.77 18.43
C ASP A 330 15.89 -9.70 18.50
N GLY A 331 16.42 -9.05 19.55
CA GLY A 331 17.83 -9.04 19.93
C GLY A 331 18.62 -7.80 19.54
N ASP A 332 17.95 -6.76 19.04
CA ASP A 332 18.55 -5.54 18.55
C ASP A 332 19.28 -4.68 19.59
N LYS A 333 19.96 -3.63 19.08
CA LYS A 333 20.58 -2.62 19.93
C LYS A 333 19.56 -1.54 20.26
N VAL A 334 19.39 -1.28 21.55
CA VAL A 334 18.40 -0.38 22.12
C VAL A 334 19.07 0.80 22.84
N ARG A 335 18.39 1.95 22.86
CA ARG A 335 18.76 3.13 23.64
C ARG A 335 17.62 3.57 24.54
N LEU A 336 17.99 4.21 25.65
CA LEU A 336 17.07 4.82 26.60
C LEU A 336 16.78 6.26 26.15
N GLU A 337 15.52 6.60 25.99
CA GLU A 337 15.04 7.97 25.82
C GLU A 337 14.24 8.36 27.07
N ILE A 338 14.56 9.51 27.67
CA ILE A 338 13.88 10.03 28.86
C ILE A 338 13.34 11.43 28.56
N GLU A 339 12.10 11.68 28.95
CA GLU A 339 11.56 13.03 29.12
C GLU A 339 11.43 13.33 30.62
N LEU A 340 12.16 14.34 31.09
CA LEU A 340 12.14 14.87 32.45
C LEU A 340 11.64 16.32 32.39
N GLN A 341 10.56 16.62 33.12
CA GLN A 341 9.92 17.93 33.22
C GLN A 341 9.76 18.33 34.70
N LYS A 342 9.44 19.59 35.00
CA LYS A 342 8.94 19.94 36.36
C LYS A 342 7.51 19.44 36.50
N THR A 343 7.05 19.14 37.71
CA THR A 343 5.64 18.74 37.96
C THR A 343 4.61 19.86 37.66
N SER A 344 5.06 21.09 37.38
CA SER A 344 4.22 22.19 36.87
C SER A 344 4.10 22.22 35.34
N GLU A 345 4.78 21.32 34.63
CA GLU A 345 4.94 21.27 33.19
C GLU A 345 4.48 19.88 32.70
N ILE A 346 3.63 19.82 31.66
CA ILE A 346 3.14 18.55 31.12
C ILE A 346 4.17 17.88 30.21
N PHE A 347 4.10 16.54 30.11
CA PHE A 347 4.89 15.82 29.12
C PHE A 347 4.50 16.19 27.69
N THR A 348 5.51 16.24 26.82
CA THR A 348 5.42 16.62 25.41
C THR A 348 5.57 15.43 24.46
N GLY A 349 6.01 14.28 24.97
CA GLY A 349 6.33 13.08 24.19
C GLY A 349 7.68 13.16 23.48
N ILE A 350 8.50 14.17 23.80
CA ILE A 350 9.82 14.44 23.22
C ILE A 350 10.88 14.23 24.31
N PRO A 351 11.95 13.46 24.08
CA PRO A 351 13.00 13.27 25.08
C PRO A 351 13.70 14.60 25.41
N THR A 352 14.00 14.83 26.69
CA THR A 352 14.67 16.04 27.16
C THR A 352 16.09 16.12 26.60
N ASP A 353 16.52 17.31 26.16
CA ASP A 353 17.84 17.48 25.55
C ASP A 353 18.98 17.01 26.48
N GLY A 354 19.91 16.24 25.93
CA GLY A 354 20.95 15.52 26.67
C GLY A 354 20.51 14.21 27.36
N MET A 355 19.22 13.84 27.33
CA MET A 355 18.68 12.66 28.05
C MET A 355 18.32 11.50 27.11
N ILE A 356 19.21 11.23 26.15
CA ILE A 356 19.16 10.10 25.22
C ILE A 356 20.48 9.33 25.32
N SER A 357 20.44 8.01 25.51
CA SER A 357 21.65 7.19 25.58
C SER A 357 22.23 6.82 24.21
N ASN A 358 23.49 6.37 24.20
CA ASN A 358 24.00 5.56 23.11
C ASN A 358 23.20 4.25 22.97
N PHE A 359 23.23 3.66 21.78
CA PHE A 359 22.72 2.30 21.54
C PHE A 359 23.61 1.26 22.22
N VAL A 360 23.00 0.37 22.99
CA VAL A 360 23.60 -0.75 23.71
C VAL A 360 22.88 -2.07 23.34
N ALA A 361 23.42 -3.23 23.70
CA ALA A 361 22.75 -4.50 23.40
C ALA A 361 21.49 -4.71 24.26
N SER A 362 20.47 -5.41 23.74
CA SER A 362 19.37 -5.98 24.52
C SER A 362 19.89 -6.69 25.79
N GLY A 363 19.23 -6.45 26.93
CA GLY A 363 19.64 -6.87 28.27
C GLY A 363 20.54 -5.88 29.03
N THR A 364 20.98 -4.77 28.41
CA THR A 364 21.89 -3.81 29.07
C THR A 364 21.16 -2.84 29.98
N ARG A 365 21.68 -2.66 31.21
CA ARG A 365 21.24 -1.58 32.12
C ARG A 365 21.99 -0.28 31.84
N VAL A 366 21.26 0.74 31.42
CA VAL A 366 21.75 2.08 31.07
C VAL A 366 21.60 3.03 32.26
N ALA A 367 22.45 4.06 32.32
CA ALA A 367 22.35 5.17 33.25
C ALA A 367 22.55 6.50 32.52
N ILE A 368 21.74 7.51 32.85
CA ILE A 368 21.84 8.89 32.35
C ILE A 368 21.92 9.80 33.58
N LEU A 369 22.98 10.60 33.68
CA LEU A 369 23.10 11.68 34.67
C LEU A 369 22.50 12.96 34.10
N ARG A 370 21.69 13.64 34.89
CA ARG A 370 21.24 15.02 34.65
C ARG A 370 21.71 15.90 35.80
N SER A 371 22.26 17.07 35.46
CA SER A 371 22.91 18.01 36.38
C SER A 371 22.37 19.43 36.23
N ASN A 372 22.64 20.30 37.21
CA ASN A 372 22.20 21.70 37.24
C ASN A 372 20.66 21.83 37.23
N LEU A 373 19.97 20.94 37.95
CA LEU A 373 18.54 21.07 38.21
C LEU A 373 18.26 22.26 39.15
N LEU A 374 17.10 22.88 38.99
CA LEU A 374 16.68 24.03 39.81
C LEU A 374 15.80 23.53 40.95
N ASN A 375 15.79 24.20 42.10
CA ASN A 375 14.97 23.76 43.24
C ASN A 375 13.48 23.72 42.83
N SER A 376 12.92 22.51 42.77
CA SER A 376 11.60 22.20 42.20
C SER A 376 11.23 20.74 42.39
N GLY A 377 9.93 20.43 42.25
CA GLY A 377 9.46 19.06 42.03
C GLY A 377 9.57 18.68 40.56
N TYR A 378 10.05 17.47 40.30
CA TYR A 378 10.25 16.91 38.96
C TYR A 378 9.44 15.62 38.77
N HIS A 379 9.12 15.33 37.50
CA HIS A 379 8.55 14.05 37.06
C HIS A 379 9.14 13.63 35.72
N TRP A 380 9.27 12.31 35.47
CA TRP A 380 9.86 11.77 34.25
C TRP A 380 9.15 10.53 33.69
N GLN A 381 9.15 10.45 32.37
CA GLN A 381 8.76 9.29 31.60
C GLN A 381 9.91 8.79 30.73
N TYR A 382 9.90 7.50 30.39
CA TYR A 382 10.97 6.82 29.67
C TYR A 382 10.43 5.85 28.63
N ARG A 383 11.23 5.60 27.58
CA ARG A 383 10.96 4.57 26.57
C ARG A 383 12.25 3.96 26.03
N ALA A 384 12.14 2.78 25.42
CA ALA A 384 13.18 2.21 24.60
C ALA A 384 13.03 2.67 23.14
N LYS A 385 14.15 2.80 22.43
CA LYS A 385 14.19 2.93 20.96
C LYS A 385 15.25 1.99 20.40
N ASP A 386 14.94 1.22 19.37
CA ASP A 386 15.90 0.32 18.72
C ASP A 386 16.74 1.01 17.63
N SER A 387 17.78 0.33 17.14
CA SER A 387 18.74 0.85 16.14
C SER A 387 18.14 1.08 14.75
N TYR A 388 17.05 0.42 14.41
CA TYR A 388 16.29 0.54 13.17
C TYR A 388 15.22 1.62 13.29
N GLY A 389 14.55 1.73 14.42
CA GLY A 389 13.91 2.96 14.87
C GLY A 389 12.49 2.83 15.40
N ALA A 390 11.97 1.62 15.63
CA ALA A 390 10.75 1.47 16.41
C ALA A 390 11.02 1.82 17.89
N VAL A 391 9.95 1.98 18.64
CA VAL A 391 9.96 2.49 20.02
C VAL A 391 9.00 1.67 20.88
N SER A 392 9.31 1.55 22.17
CA SER A 392 8.27 1.21 23.14
C SER A 392 7.34 2.40 23.32
N ASP A 393 6.17 2.16 23.90
CA ASP A 393 5.36 3.24 24.48
C ASP A 393 6.16 4.01 25.54
N TRP A 394 5.74 5.25 25.80
CA TRP A 394 6.22 6.04 26.92
C TRP A 394 5.62 5.50 28.22
N GLN A 395 6.47 5.28 29.23
CA GLN A 395 6.08 4.87 30.57
C GLN A 395 6.53 5.93 31.57
N GLU A 396 5.58 6.54 32.28
CA GLU A 396 5.82 7.41 33.43
C GLU A 396 6.43 6.60 34.60
N PHE A 397 7.27 7.24 35.43
CA PHE A 397 7.88 6.57 36.57
C PHE A 397 6.86 6.33 37.69
N GLN A 398 6.61 5.05 38.00
CA GLN A 398 5.81 4.58 39.14
C GLN A 398 4.41 5.23 39.24
N GLY A 399 4.21 6.26 40.06
CA GLY A 399 2.91 6.88 40.31
C GLY A 399 2.54 8.01 39.34
N LEU A 400 1.49 7.80 38.54
CA LEU A 400 1.07 8.76 37.51
C LEU A 400 0.79 10.17 38.05
N ASN A 401 1.31 11.19 37.36
CA ASN A 401 1.16 12.63 37.63
C ASN A 401 1.60 13.07 39.05
N ASN A 402 2.63 12.43 39.62
CA ASN A 402 3.12 12.73 40.97
C ASN A 402 4.40 13.63 40.98
N LYS A 403 5.17 13.58 42.08
CA LYS A 403 6.54 14.11 42.13
C LYS A 403 7.51 12.95 42.35
N ASP A 404 8.30 12.61 41.34
CA ASP A 404 9.30 11.55 41.46
C ASP A 404 10.38 11.92 42.47
N PHE A 405 10.83 13.18 42.43
CA PHE A 405 11.78 13.74 43.39
C PHE A 405 11.65 15.27 43.47
N ILE A 406 12.23 15.85 44.53
CA ILE A 406 12.26 17.29 44.75
C ILE A 406 13.72 17.71 44.97
N VAL A 407 14.22 18.65 44.17
CA VAL A 407 15.56 19.22 44.36
C VAL A 407 15.47 20.37 45.35
N ASP A 408 16.31 20.37 46.39
CA ASP A 408 16.49 21.53 47.27
C ASP A 408 17.92 21.72 47.78
N THR A 409 18.65 22.59 47.09
CA THR A 409 20.02 23.02 47.43
C THR A 409 20.08 24.26 48.35
N SER A 410 18.93 24.78 48.84
CA SER A 410 18.87 26.05 49.58
C SER A 410 18.95 25.87 51.10
N PRO A 411 19.89 26.52 51.82
CA PRO A 411 19.91 26.47 53.28
C PRO A 411 18.79 27.33 53.93
N PRO A 412 18.24 26.89 55.08
CA PRO A 412 17.15 27.60 55.76
C PRO A 412 17.59 28.93 56.40
N GLN A 413 16.61 29.77 56.78
CA GLN A 413 16.88 31.05 57.45
C GLN A 413 17.48 30.88 58.86
N VAL A 414 18.40 31.78 59.21
CA VAL A 414 19.07 31.83 60.53
C VAL A 414 18.05 32.17 61.64
N PRO A 415 17.95 31.35 62.72
CA PRO A 415 17.03 31.61 63.82
C PRO A 415 17.29 32.92 64.57
N THR A 416 16.22 33.59 65.01
CA THR A 416 16.29 34.80 65.83
C THR A 416 16.02 34.48 67.29
N LEU A 417 16.98 34.77 68.18
CA LEU A 417 16.91 34.41 69.60
C LEU A 417 15.86 35.25 70.36
N VAL A 418 15.10 34.63 71.27
CA VAL A 418 14.00 35.25 72.05
C VAL A 418 14.34 35.33 73.54
N SER A 419 14.64 34.21 74.22
CA SER A 419 14.89 34.15 75.67
C SER A 419 16.03 33.15 76.00
N PRO A 420 16.89 33.37 77.03
CA PRO A 420 16.94 34.51 77.95
C PRO A 420 17.28 35.84 77.26
N ALA A 421 16.92 36.94 77.91
CA ALA A 421 17.39 38.26 77.53
C ALA A 421 18.93 38.35 77.68
N ASN A 422 19.58 39.14 76.83
CA ASN A 422 21.03 39.31 76.87
C ASN A 422 21.47 40.03 78.16
N TYR A 423 22.53 39.56 78.81
CA TYR A 423 23.05 40.04 80.10
C TYR A 423 22.11 39.81 81.30
N SER A 424 21.32 38.73 81.29
CA SER A 424 20.38 38.40 82.38
C SER A 424 21.03 37.67 83.57
N GLN A 425 20.33 37.59 84.71
CA GLN A 425 20.74 36.85 85.90
C GLN A 425 19.59 35.97 86.39
N THR A 426 19.90 34.81 86.97
CA THR A 426 18.91 33.88 87.52
C THR A 426 19.46 33.12 88.73
N ILE A 427 18.56 32.56 89.55
CA ILE A 427 18.93 31.58 90.59
C ILE A 427 18.74 30.13 90.11
N SER A 428 18.05 29.93 88.98
CA SER A 428 17.87 28.59 88.40
C SER A 428 19.18 28.10 87.79
N LEU A 429 19.67 26.96 88.28
CA LEU A 429 20.80 26.27 87.68
C LEU A 429 20.45 25.66 86.31
N LYS A 430 19.16 25.61 85.93
CA LYS A 430 18.67 25.04 84.67
C LYS A 430 17.84 26.08 83.90
N PRO A 431 18.48 27.02 83.17
CA PRO A 431 17.78 28.00 82.35
C PRO A 431 17.17 27.38 81.09
N THR A 432 16.15 28.04 80.56
CA THR A 432 15.48 27.73 79.28
C THR A 432 15.90 28.73 78.21
N PHE A 433 16.18 28.21 77.02
CA PHE A 433 16.60 28.91 75.81
C PHE A 433 15.54 28.76 74.72
N ASP A 434 15.27 29.84 73.97
CA ASP A 434 14.04 30.03 73.20
C ASP A 434 14.30 30.96 71.99
N TRP A 435 13.77 30.63 70.80
CA TRP A 435 13.99 31.37 69.55
C TRP A 435 12.76 31.35 68.63
N MET A 436 12.80 32.14 67.56
CA MET A 436 11.75 32.17 66.54
C MET A 436 11.76 30.90 65.68
N ASP A 437 10.56 30.42 65.35
CA ASP A 437 10.37 29.34 64.38
C ASP A 437 10.80 29.74 62.96
N ILE A 438 11.39 28.79 62.24
CA ILE A 438 11.79 28.86 60.83
C ILE A 438 11.07 27.72 60.09
N THR A 439 10.60 27.99 58.87
CA THR A 439 10.01 27.00 57.97
C THR A 439 10.91 26.74 56.76
N ASP A 440 10.80 25.53 56.22
CA ASP A 440 11.49 25.08 55.01
C ASP A 440 10.63 24.01 54.31
N ILE A 441 10.81 23.79 53.00
CA ILE A 441 10.04 22.79 52.24
C ILE A 441 10.38 21.34 52.61
N SER A 442 11.61 21.07 53.09
CA SER A 442 12.03 19.79 53.64
C SER A 442 11.78 19.66 55.16
N GLY A 443 11.31 20.73 55.80
CA GLY A 443 11.13 20.84 57.25
C GLY A 443 12.41 21.26 57.98
N VAL A 444 12.30 21.66 59.26
CA VAL A 444 13.42 22.28 60.01
C VAL A 444 13.69 21.57 61.35
N LYS A 445 14.98 21.53 61.71
CA LYS A 445 15.52 21.22 63.04
C LYS A 445 16.48 22.34 63.48
N TYR A 446 16.86 22.34 64.76
CA TYR A 446 17.80 23.32 65.31
C TYR A 446 18.99 22.66 66.03
N ASN A 447 20.15 23.30 65.93
CA ASN A 447 21.31 23.00 66.76
C ASN A 447 21.55 24.16 67.72
N LEU A 448 21.68 23.88 69.02
CA LEU A 448 21.89 24.86 70.10
C LEU A 448 23.21 24.59 70.81
N GLN A 449 23.98 25.65 71.04
CA GLN A 449 25.16 25.62 71.90
C GLN A 449 25.07 26.65 73.02
N VAL A 450 25.52 26.26 74.21
CA VAL A 450 25.74 27.12 75.37
C VAL A 450 27.15 26.88 75.91
N ALA A 451 27.96 27.93 76.09
CA ALA A 451 29.34 27.85 76.56
C ALA A 451 29.60 28.85 77.69
N ASN A 452 30.64 28.66 78.50
CA ASN A 452 31.09 29.67 79.48
C ASN A 452 32.07 30.70 78.88
N ASN A 453 32.16 30.74 77.54
CA ASN A 453 33.06 31.57 76.75
C ASN A 453 32.38 32.00 75.45
N SER A 454 32.74 33.17 74.91
CA SER A 454 32.06 33.76 73.73
C SER A 454 32.54 33.22 72.38
N ASN A 455 33.57 32.36 72.37
CA ASN A 455 34.09 31.68 71.18
C ASN A 455 33.62 30.21 71.06
N PHE A 456 32.71 29.78 71.95
CA PHE A 456 32.12 28.44 71.99
C PHE A 456 33.14 27.28 71.96
N SER A 457 34.34 27.48 72.50
CA SER A 457 35.32 26.41 72.65
C SER A 457 34.94 25.50 73.83
N SER A 458 34.66 24.22 73.56
CA SER A 458 34.12 23.25 74.52
C SER A 458 32.79 23.72 75.15
N PRO A 459 31.69 23.78 74.38
CA PRO A 459 30.40 24.20 74.90
C PRO A 459 29.87 23.23 75.98
N VAL A 460 29.27 23.80 77.02
CA VAL A 460 28.74 23.10 78.21
C VAL A 460 27.37 22.46 77.91
N VAL A 461 26.65 23.00 76.93
CA VAL A 461 25.50 22.38 76.27
C VAL A 461 25.76 22.39 74.77
N ASN A 462 25.61 21.26 74.10
CA ASN A 462 25.69 21.13 72.65
C ASN A 462 24.66 20.10 72.21
N VAL A 463 23.49 20.56 71.77
CA VAL A 463 22.36 19.71 71.38
C VAL A 463 22.07 19.94 69.91
N ILE A 464 21.85 18.84 69.18
CA ILE A 464 21.61 18.83 67.74
C ILE A 464 20.23 18.25 67.43
N ASN A 465 19.71 18.58 66.25
CA ASN A 465 18.46 18.06 65.70
C ASN A 465 17.21 18.29 66.58
N LEU A 466 17.17 19.39 67.34
CA LEU A 466 15.98 19.78 68.11
C LEU A 466 14.78 20.01 67.19
N SER A 467 13.64 19.41 67.52
CA SER A 467 12.37 19.55 66.80
C SER A 467 11.52 20.74 67.26
N THR A 468 11.96 21.43 68.31
CA THR A 468 11.26 22.58 68.92
C THR A 468 12.20 23.78 68.96
N SER A 469 11.62 24.97 68.86
CA SER A 469 12.30 26.27 68.97
C SER A 469 12.69 26.67 70.40
N GLN A 470 12.72 25.71 71.32
CA GLN A 470 12.99 25.89 72.75
C GLN A 470 13.73 24.67 73.32
N TYR A 471 14.60 24.91 74.32
CA TYR A 471 15.34 23.89 75.07
C TYR A 471 15.66 24.34 76.51
N THR A 472 15.46 23.46 77.50
CA THR A 472 15.87 23.70 78.90
C THR A 472 17.12 22.89 79.25
N ALA A 473 18.10 23.52 79.90
CA ALA A 473 19.36 22.89 80.27
C ALA A 473 19.17 21.65 81.15
N ALA A 474 19.50 20.47 80.62
CA ALA A 474 19.31 19.19 81.32
C ALA A 474 20.19 19.06 82.58
N THR A 475 21.43 19.55 82.52
CA THR A 475 22.39 19.59 83.62
C THR A 475 22.38 20.94 84.33
N ALA A 476 22.72 20.94 85.63
CA ALA A 476 22.85 22.16 86.40
C ALA A 476 24.10 22.94 85.96
N LEU A 477 23.91 24.18 85.50
CA LEU A 477 24.96 25.15 85.24
C LEU A 477 25.54 25.67 86.57
N ALA A 478 26.82 26.01 86.56
CA ALA A 478 27.55 26.38 87.77
C ALA A 478 27.16 27.77 88.28
N VAL A 479 27.05 27.89 89.59
CA VAL A 479 26.81 29.16 90.29
C VAL A 479 27.99 30.13 90.09
N ASN A 480 27.71 31.43 90.19
CA ASN A 480 28.64 32.54 89.97
C ASN A 480 29.35 32.53 88.59
N THR A 481 28.77 31.86 87.58
CA THR A 481 29.37 31.68 86.25
C THR A 481 28.53 32.33 85.15
N THR A 482 29.18 33.00 84.19
CA THR A 482 28.54 33.58 83.00
C THR A 482 28.51 32.57 81.85
N TYR A 483 27.38 32.50 81.14
CA TYR A 483 27.16 31.62 80.00
C TYR A 483 26.70 32.38 78.76
N TYR A 484 27.21 32.00 77.59
CA TYR A 484 26.86 32.51 76.26
C TYR A 484 26.11 31.43 75.47
N TRP A 485 25.18 31.81 74.57
CA TRP A 485 24.40 30.85 73.77
C TRP A 485 24.04 31.37 72.37
N HIS A 486 23.93 30.45 71.39
CA HIS A 486 23.56 30.69 69.99
C HIS A 486 22.96 29.45 69.31
N VAL A 487 22.26 29.65 68.18
CA VAL A 487 21.47 28.61 67.49
C VAL A 487 21.67 28.69 65.96
N GLN A 488 21.69 27.56 65.26
CA GLN A 488 21.49 27.48 63.81
C GLN A 488 20.27 26.61 63.47
N SER A 489 19.65 26.84 62.32
CA SER A 489 18.68 25.92 61.71
C SER A 489 19.39 24.94 60.79
N VAL A 490 18.79 23.77 60.62
CA VAL A 490 19.18 22.72 59.68
C VAL A 490 17.89 22.19 59.06
N ASP A 491 17.86 22.02 57.75
CA ASP A 491 16.67 21.52 57.07
C ASP A 491 16.56 19.98 57.09
N GLY A 492 15.54 19.42 56.44
CA GLY A 492 15.30 17.98 56.35
C GLY A 492 16.28 17.22 55.44
N VAL A 493 17.03 17.92 54.58
CA VAL A 493 18.07 17.34 53.70
C VAL A 493 19.50 17.67 54.16
N ALA A 494 19.62 18.27 55.34
CA ALA A 494 20.82 18.66 56.07
C ALA A 494 21.59 19.90 55.58
N ASN A 495 20.99 20.77 54.74
CA ASN A 495 21.57 22.11 54.54
C ASN A 495 21.46 22.90 55.86
N SER A 496 22.52 23.62 56.21
CA SER A 496 22.62 24.36 57.49
C SER A 496 22.64 25.87 57.28
N SER A 497 21.92 26.61 58.11
CA SER A 497 22.10 28.06 58.21
C SER A 497 23.43 28.40 58.88
N SER A 498 23.87 29.66 58.73
CA SER A 498 24.85 30.24 59.66
C SER A 498 24.31 30.24 61.10
N TRP A 499 25.19 30.25 62.09
CA TRP A 499 24.81 30.46 63.50
C TRP A 499 24.28 31.87 63.74
N SER A 500 23.33 32.00 64.66
CA SER A 500 22.80 33.28 65.14
C SER A 500 23.86 34.10 65.88
N ALA A 501 23.65 35.41 65.99
CA ALA A 501 24.38 36.21 66.98
C ALA A 501 24.07 35.72 68.41
N TYR A 502 25.08 35.69 69.29
CA TYR A 502 24.95 35.10 70.63
C TYR A 502 24.38 36.06 71.69
N ARG A 503 23.88 35.49 72.80
CA ARG A 503 23.42 36.19 74.02
C ARG A 503 24.04 35.58 75.29
N ASN A 504 23.91 36.20 76.48
CA ASN A 504 24.51 35.69 77.73
C ASN A 504 23.69 35.88 79.04
N LEU A 505 24.01 35.10 80.10
CA LEU A 505 23.38 35.13 81.46
C LEU A 505 24.29 34.62 82.63
N VAL A 506 23.86 34.75 83.91
CA VAL A 506 24.61 34.39 85.16
C VAL A 506 23.75 33.70 86.28
N ILE A 507 24.36 32.95 87.24
CA ILE A 507 23.75 32.01 88.25
C ILE A 507 24.25 32.26 89.74
N ILE A 508 23.56 31.89 90.87
CA ILE A 508 23.96 32.13 92.34
C ILE A 508 23.48 31.06 93.43
N SER A 509 23.82 31.13 94.77
CA SER A 509 23.65 30.03 95.83
C SER A 509 23.64 30.39 97.38
N THR A 510 23.15 29.52 98.33
CA THR A 510 23.09 29.69 99.86
C THR A 510 22.89 28.44 100.82
N GLU A 511 23.47 28.47 102.06
CA GLU A 511 23.04 27.92 103.42
C GLU A 511 23.09 26.42 103.92
N VAL A 512 22.66 26.16 105.21
CA VAL A 512 22.77 24.98 106.15
C VAL A 512 21.84 25.18 107.41
N PRO A 513 21.61 24.31 108.46
CA PRO A 513 22.31 23.10 108.99
C PRO A 513 21.40 21.86 109.40
N ASP A 514 21.22 21.48 110.70
CA ASP A 514 20.48 20.27 111.20
C ASP A 514 18.98 20.51 111.48
N ILE A 515 18.16 19.55 111.02
CA ILE A 515 16.79 19.74 110.50
C ILE A 515 16.02 18.41 110.26
N ILE A 516 16.55 17.24 110.64
CA ILE A 516 16.07 15.92 110.15
C ILE A 516 14.63 15.60 110.63
N ALA A 517 13.85 14.94 109.79
CA ALA A 517 12.40 14.85 109.88
C ALA A 517 11.84 13.44 109.56
N PRO A 518 10.52 13.18 109.74
CA PRO A 518 9.91 11.89 109.44
C PRO A 518 10.08 11.41 107.99
N GLU A 519 10.22 10.10 107.84
CA GLU A 519 10.11 9.36 106.56
C GLU A 519 8.71 9.53 105.91
N PRO A 520 8.55 9.23 104.61
CA PRO A 520 7.29 9.44 103.90
C PRO A 520 6.17 8.45 104.29
N PRO A 521 4.89 8.85 104.15
CA PRO A 521 3.73 7.98 104.38
C PRO A 521 3.67 6.83 103.37
N SER A 522 3.15 5.68 103.80
CA SER A 522 3.04 4.46 102.99
C SER A 522 1.59 4.06 102.71
N ASN A 523 1.36 3.17 101.73
CA ASN A 523 0.03 2.67 101.35
C ASN A 523 -1.00 3.79 101.06
N ILE A 524 -0.61 4.81 100.27
CA ILE A 524 -1.55 5.86 99.86
C ILE A 524 -2.64 5.24 98.96
N SER A 525 -3.91 5.47 99.31
CA SER A 525 -5.05 5.10 98.48
C SER A 525 -5.98 6.30 98.26
N VAL A 526 -6.31 6.58 97.00
CA VAL A 526 -7.24 7.64 96.59
C VAL A 526 -8.59 7.03 96.20
N SER A 527 -9.69 7.72 96.54
CA SER A 527 -11.04 7.39 96.06
C SER A 527 -11.77 8.67 95.62
N PRO A 528 -12.32 8.73 94.39
CA PRO A 528 -12.25 7.71 93.33
C PRO A 528 -10.82 7.55 92.77
N ASN A 529 -10.55 6.42 92.11
CA ASN A 529 -9.23 6.02 91.60
C ASN A 529 -9.12 6.00 90.06
N SER A 530 -10.10 6.63 89.38
CA SER A 530 -10.17 6.81 87.93
C SER A 530 -10.66 8.22 87.62
N TRP A 531 -10.70 8.59 86.34
CA TRP A 531 -11.34 9.84 85.89
C TRP A 531 -12.74 10.01 86.50
N THR A 532 -13.02 11.25 86.91
CA THR A 532 -14.32 11.67 87.46
C THR A 532 -14.59 13.13 87.16
N ASN A 533 -15.86 13.48 86.98
CA ASN A 533 -16.36 14.85 86.95
C ASN A 533 -16.68 15.45 88.32
N THR A 534 -16.56 14.65 89.39
CA THR A 534 -16.86 15.08 90.76
C THR A 534 -15.56 15.47 91.48
N ASN A 535 -15.37 16.78 91.69
CA ASN A 535 -14.18 17.33 92.36
C ASN A 535 -14.20 17.11 93.89
N SER A 536 -13.99 15.86 94.31
CA SER A 536 -13.85 15.46 95.70
C SER A 536 -13.08 14.15 95.80
N PHE A 537 -11.88 14.21 96.36
CA PHE A 537 -10.99 13.06 96.52
C PHE A 537 -10.76 12.77 98.00
N SER A 538 -10.94 11.52 98.41
CA SER A 538 -10.60 11.01 99.73
C SER A 538 -9.26 10.27 99.66
N ILE A 539 -8.29 10.65 100.50
CA ILE A 539 -6.95 10.08 100.52
C ILE A 539 -6.60 9.55 101.91
N ASN A 540 -6.27 8.27 101.98
CA ASN A 540 -5.92 7.52 103.17
C ASN A 540 -4.46 7.03 103.08
N TRP A 541 -3.75 6.90 104.21
CA TRP A 541 -2.36 6.41 104.23
C TRP A 541 -1.98 5.77 105.60
N THR A 542 -0.78 5.18 105.66
CA THR A 542 -0.16 4.59 106.86
C THR A 542 1.10 5.35 107.27
N ASN A 543 1.19 5.83 108.52
CA ASN A 543 2.37 6.53 109.04
C ASN A 543 3.58 5.57 109.25
N PRO A 544 4.83 6.01 108.97
CA PRO A 544 6.06 5.29 109.30
C PRO A 544 6.52 5.57 110.73
N ASN A 545 7.68 5.00 111.10
CA ASN A 545 8.33 5.24 112.39
C ASN A 545 9.29 6.44 112.31
N ASN A 546 9.35 7.25 113.38
CA ASN A 546 10.28 8.38 113.53
C ASN A 546 10.52 8.65 115.02
N ASP A 547 11.76 9.00 115.41
CA ASP A 547 12.20 9.07 116.81
C ASP A 547 11.53 10.17 117.64
N SER A 548 11.08 11.25 117.00
CA SER A 548 10.32 12.36 117.60
C SER A 548 8.80 12.16 117.57
N GLY A 549 8.32 11.11 116.87
CA GLY A 549 6.93 10.69 116.77
C GLY A 549 6.08 11.60 115.87
N ILE A 550 5.18 11.01 115.08
CA ILE A 550 4.45 11.71 114.01
C ILE A 550 3.05 12.15 114.47
N LYS A 551 2.62 13.34 114.02
CA LYS A 551 1.27 13.87 114.22
C LYS A 551 0.20 13.07 113.44
N THR A 552 -1.08 13.21 113.83
CA THR A 552 -2.20 12.42 113.27
C THR A 552 -2.67 12.84 111.87
N GLY A 553 -2.14 13.95 111.36
CA GLY A 553 -2.44 14.49 110.03
C GLY A 553 -1.24 14.44 109.10
N ALA A 554 -1.38 15.08 107.95
CA ALA A 554 -0.29 15.29 107.01
C ALA A 554 -0.28 16.72 106.45
N TRP A 555 0.91 17.13 105.98
CA TRP A 555 1.04 18.22 105.02
C TRP A 555 0.83 17.64 103.61
N TYR A 556 0.07 18.33 102.77
CA TYR A 556 -0.07 17.96 101.36
C TYR A 556 0.07 19.16 100.42
N LYS A 557 0.52 18.89 99.19
CA LYS A 557 0.54 19.83 98.06
C LYS A 557 0.09 19.13 96.79
N ILE A 558 -0.78 19.80 96.01
CA ILE A 558 -1.30 19.28 94.73
C ILE A 558 -0.55 19.95 93.57
N GLY A 559 -0.25 19.19 92.52
CA GLY A 559 0.33 19.68 91.27
C GLY A 559 1.85 19.56 91.25
N THR A 560 2.55 20.62 91.66
CA THR A 560 4.02 20.62 91.72
C THR A 560 4.54 19.95 92.99
N GLU A 561 5.76 19.40 92.92
CA GLU A 561 6.51 19.00 94.12
C GLU A 561 6.56 20.17 95.13
N PRO A 562 6.48 19.91 96.44
CA PRO A 562 6.68 20.95 97.43
C PRO A 562 8.14 21.43 97.41
N ALA A 563 8.34 22.74 97.55
CA ALA A 563 9.65 23.39 97.54
C ALA A 563 10.13 23.80 98.94
N SER A 564 9.27 23.69 99.96
CA SER A 564 9.63 23.94 101.36
C SER A 564 8.68 23.23 102.33
N ASN A 565 9.10 23.14 103.58
CA ASN A 565 8.31 22.57 104.68
C ASN A 565 6.97 23.27 104.95
N SER A 566 6.80 24.50 104.49
CA SER A 566 5.55 25.28 104.60
C SER A 566 4.83 25.45 103.26
N ASP A 567 5.35 24.88 102.17
CA ASP A 567 4.74 24.91 100.83
C ASP A 567 3.71 23.78 100.69
N GLY A 568 2.70 23.81 101.56
CA GLY A 568 1.66 22.80 101.63
C GLY A 568 0.55 23.19 102.62
N ILE A 569 -0.51 22.39 102.65
CA ILE A 569 -1.64 22.56 103.56
C ILE A 569 -1.60 21.45 104.60
N TRP A 570 -1.57 21.80 105.88
CA TRP A 570 -1.75 20.84 106.97
C TRP A 570 -3.23 20.50 107.16
N GLN A 571 -3.57 19.21 107.19
CA GLN A 571 -4.86 18.73 107.70
C GLN A 571 -4.65 17.67 108.78
N ALA A 572 -5.28 17.86 109.94
CA ALA A 572 -5.08 17.05 111.16
C ALA A 572 -5.83 15.69 111.17
N ASN A 573 -6.29 15.22 110.02
CA ASN A 573 -7.14 14.03 109.85
C ASN A 573 -6.44 12.98 108.97
N ASN A 574 -6.82 11.71 109.11
CA ASN A 574 -6.52 10.64 108.15
C ASN A 574 -7.76 9.70 108.10
N PRO A 575 -8.42 9.52 106.94
CA PRO A 575 -8.14 10.16 105.65
C PRO A 575 -8.36 11.67 105.64
N ILE A 576 -7.77 12.34 104.64
CA ILE A 576 -8.12 13.72 104.25
C ILE A 576 -9.12 13.70 103.09
N VAL A 577 -9.94 14.74 103.00
CA VAL A 577 -10.79 15.00 101.82
C VAL A 577 -10.40 16.34 101.23
N ILE A 578 -10.15 16.38 99.93
CA ILE A 578 -9.63 17.55 99.21
C ILE A 578 -10.31 17.72 97.85
N MET A 579 -10.14 18.92 97.28
CA MET A 579 -10.48 19.24 95.90
C MET A 579 -9.19 19.37 95.08
N SER A 580 -9.22 18.97 93.82
CA SER A 580 -8.13 19.12 92.85
C SER A 580 -8.42 20.26 91.86
N SER A 581 -7.46 20.55 90.98
CA SER A 581 -7.70 21.20 89.69
C SER A 581 -7.65 20.17 88.55
N GLU A 582 -8.18 20.57 87.40
CA GLU A 582 -8.49 19.71 86.24
C GLU A 582 -7.27 19.12 85.52
N GLY A 583 -7.48 17.98 84.86
CA GLY A 583 -6.45 17.07 84.35
C GLY A 583 -5.85 16.21 85.45
N ILE A 584 -4.84 15.40 85.10
CA ILE A 584 -4.08 14.61 86.08
C ILE A 584 -3.32 15.56 87.02
N LYS A 585 -3.38 15.32 88.34
CA LYS A 585 -2.60 16.06 89.35
C LYS A 585 -1.96 15.12 90.35
N THR A 586 -0.65 15.20 90.50
CA THR A 586 0.08 14.53 91.58
C THR A 586 -0.20 15.23 92.91
N ILE A 587 -0.71 14.51 93.90
CA ILE A 587 -0.67 14.94 95.30
C ILE A 587 0.64 14.44 95.92
N HIS A 588 1.34 15.33 96.63
CA HIS A 588 2.51 15.04 97.43
C HIS A 588 2.11 15.14 98.91
N ILE A 589 2.39 14.12 99.71
CA ILE A 589 1.97 14.03 101.11
C ILE A 589 3.19 13.72 101.98
N TRP A 590 3.52 14.60 102.93
CA TRP A 590 4.61 14.41 103.89
C TRP A 590 4.14 14.70 105.32
N LEU A 591 4.98 14.30 106.27
CA LEU A 591 4.61 14.22 107.68
C LEU A 591 5.42 15.18 108.55
N GLU A 592 4.83 15.58 109.68
CA GLU A 592 5.47 16.42 110.69
C GLU A 592 5.51 15.70 112.03
N ASP A 593 6.66 15.78 112.71
CA ASP A 593 6.84 15.23 114.05
C ASP A 593 6.32 16.14 115.17
N ASN A 594 6.37 15.64 116.41
CA ASN A 594 5.93 16.39 117.59
C ASN A 594 6.88 17.52 118.00
N LEU A 595 8.12 17.57 117.51
CA LEU A 595 9.06 18.66 117.72
C LEU A 595 8.90 19.78 116.67
N GLY A 596 8.17 19.51 115.58
CA GLY A 596 7.92 20.43 114.48
C GLY A 596 8.81 20.21 113.25
N ASN A 597 9.70 19.21 113.29
CA ASN A 597 10.50 18.81 112.13
C ASN A 597 9.62 18.11 111.11
N LYS A 598 9.86 18.47 109.85
CA LYS A 598 9.18 18.00 108.65
C LYS A 598 10.18 18.14 107.53
N SER A 599 10.09 17.26 106.55
CA SER A 599 10.87 17.35 105.32
C SER A 599 9.88 17.20 104.20
N TYR A 600 9.73 18.27 103.43
CA TYR A 600 8.98 18.23 102.18
C TYR A 600 9.61 17.24 101.18
N LEU A 601 10.91 16.93 101.28
CA LEU A 601 11.58 15.91 100.48
C LEU A 601 11.14 14.48 100.85
N ASN A 602 10.52 14.31 102.03
CA ASN A 602 10.03 13.04 102.53
C ASN A 602 8.51 12.92 102.25
N TYR A 603 8.11 13.19 101.01
CA TYR A 603 6.75 12.93 100.54
C TYR A 603 6.58 11.51 99.98
N SER A 604 5.34 11.04 99.95
CA SER A 604 4.89 10.05 98.96
C SER A 604 3.76 10.62 98.12
N THR A 605 3.55 10.02 96.95
CA THR A 605 2.67 10.56 95.91
C THR A 605 1.49 9.65 95.56
N ALA A 606 0.45 10.26 95.01
CA ALA A 606 -0.60 9.59 94.25
C ALA A 606 -1.14 10.53 93.17
N GLU A 607 -1.88 10.01 92.20
CA GLU A 607 -2.50 10.80 91.13
C GLU A 607 -3.99 11.01 91.39
N LEU A 608 -4.47 12.21 91.10
CA LEU A 608 -5.89 12.60 91.11
C LEU A 608 -6.32 12.82 89.65
N TYR A 609 -7.36 12.12 89.21
CA TYR A 609 -7.87 12.17 87.84
C TYR A 609 -9.18 12.97 87.79
N LEU A 610 -9.09 14.28 87.64
CA LEU A 610 -10.25 15.18 87.59
C LEU A 610 -10.45 15.72 86.19
N ASP A 611 -11.64 15.53 85.62
CA ASP A 611 -12.03 16.07 84.33
C ASP A 611 -13.48 16.57 84.40
N GLN A 612 -13.68 17.88 84.31
CA GLN A 612 -15.00 18.52 84.44
C GLN A 612 -15.39 19.28 83.16
N THR A 613 -14.57 19.17 82.11
CA THR A 613 -14.75 19.85 80.83
C THR A 613 -15.45 18.90 79.89
N ALA A 614 -16.65 19.26 79.44
CA ALA A 614 -17.31 18.50 78.40
C ALA A 614 -16.45 18.52 77.12
N PRO A 615 -16.28 17.36 76.44
CA PRO A 615 -15.56 17.30 75.17
C PRO A 615 -16.27 18.12 74.08
N MET A 616 -15.59 18.33 72.96
CA MET A 616 -16.16 19.02 71.80
C MET A 616 -16.25 18.09 70.59
N SER A 617 -17.25 18.28 69.73
CA SER A 617 -17.37 17.57 68.46
C SER A 617 -18.00 18.43 67.36
N SER A 618 -17.81 18.02 66.11
CA SER A 618 -18.52 18.61 64.99
C SER A 618 -18.61 17.62 63.81
N VAL A 619 -19.71 17.66 63.08
CA VAL A 619 -19.88 16.96 61.80
C VAL A 619 -19.03 17.64 60.73
N GLN A 620 -18.29 16.86 59.93
CA GLN A 620 -17.44 17.38 58.87
C GLN A 620 -18.26 18.10 57.79
N SER A 621 -17.66 19.10 57.15
CA SER A 621 -18.27 19.86 56.05
C SER A 621 -18.69 18.94 54.91
N LEU A 622 -19.97 19.00 54.56
CA LEU A 622 -20.56 18.27 53.44
C LEU A 622 -20.54 19.12 52.16
N ASN A 623 -20.67 18.46 51.00
CA ASN A 623 -21.01 19.15 49.75
C ASN A 623 -22.38 19.84 49.89
N GLN A 624 -22.62 20.91 49.13
CA GLN A 624 -23.90 21.62 49.14
C GLN A 624 -25.05 20.74 48.58
N TYR A 625 -24.73 19.85 47.64
CA TYR A 625 -25.67 18.99 46.92
C TYR A 625 -25.19 17.54 46.84
N VAL A 626 -26.12 16.61 46.63
CA VAL A 626 -25.84 15.19 46.32
C VAL A 626 -26.95 14.56 45.47
N ASN A 627 -26.55 13.78 44.47
CA ASN A 627 -27.41 13.07 43.52
C ASN A 627 -27.79 11.64 43.95
N THR A 628 -27.69 11.32 45.24
CA THR A 628 -28.06 10.02 45.80
C THR A 628 -28.98 10.15 47.02
N ASN A 629 -29.88 9.20 47.18
CA ASN A 629 -30.73 9.06 48.37
C ASN A 629 -30.02 8.36 49.55
N SER A 630 -28.70 8.15 49.46
CA SER A 630 -27.85 7.65 50.53
C SER A 630 -26.44 8.20 50.39
N PHE A 631 -25.88 8.74 51.48
CA PHE A 631 -24.57 9.39 51.52
C PHE A 631 -23.92 9.23 52.89
N ASN A 632 -22.59 9.20 52.93
CA ASN A 632 -21.83 9.06 54.17
C ASN A 632 -21.70 10.40 54.90
N ILE A 633 -21.85 10.37 56.23
CA ILE A 633 -21.64 11.49 57.14
C ILE A 633 -20.49 11.12 58.07
N ASN A 634 -19.52 12.02 58.26
CA ASN A 634 -18.41 11.84 59.20
C ASN A 634 -18.46 12.94 60.27
N TRP A 635 -18.03 12.63 61.49
CA TRP A 635 -17.88 13.58 62.59
C TRP A 635 -16.57 13.33 63.33
N LEU A 636 -16.02 14.39 63.93
CA LEU A 636 -14.81 14.31 64.74
C LEU A 636 -15.12 14.82 66.14
N GLY A 637 -14.45 14.22 67.13
CA GLY A 637 -14.40 14.72 68.50
C GLY A 637 -13.01 15.22 68.85
N ASN A 638 -12.93 16.08 69.85
CA ASN A 638 -11.70 16.52 70.47
C ASN A 638 -11.88 16.58 71.99
N ASP A 639 -10.98 15.90 72.69
CA ASP A 639 -10.78 16.03 74.13
C ASP A 639 -9.27 16.04 74.43
N ALA A 640 -8.64 17.17 74.11
CA ALA A 640 -7.19 17.34 74.23
C ALA A 640 -6.70 17.55 75.68
N THR A 641 -7.60 17.67 76.66
CA THR A 641 -7.27 18.06 78.04
C THR A 641 -7.95 17.22 79.13
N GLY A 642 -9.01 16.47 78.80
CA GLY A 642 -9.79 15.66 79.72
C GLY A 642 -9.45 14.17 79.69
N SER A 643 -10.48 13.35 79.86
CA SER A 643 -10.45 11.91 80.12
C SER A 643 -10.47 11.03 78.87
N GLN A 644 -10.40 11.63 77.69
CA GLN A 644 -10.56 11.06 76.35
C GLN A 644 -12.01 10.70 76.01
N LEU A 645 -12.31 10.75 74.71
CA LEU A 645 -13.63 10.47 74.13
C LEU A 645 -14.07 9.01 74.39
N ARG A 646 -15.37 8.84 74.56
CA ARG A 646 -16.03 7.54 74.82
C ARG A 646 -17.18 7.24 73.86
N SER A 647 -17.97 8.26 73.47
CA SER A 647 -19.09 8.07 72.54
C SER A 647 -19.61 9.39 71.97
N PHE A 648 -20.26 9.33 70.81
CA PHE A 648 -21.02 10.43 70.22
C PHE A 648 -22.54 10.18 70.27
N ASP A 649 -23.32 11.26 70.25
CA ASP A 649 -24.69 11.26 69.72
C ASP A 649 -24.72 12.14 68.47
N VAL A 650 -25.40 11.70 67.41
CA VAL A 650 -25.53 12.43 66.13
C VAL A 650 -27.02 12.65 65.84
N GLN A 651 -27.39 13.91 65.61
CA GLN A 651 -28.74 14.34 65.30
C GLN A 651 -28.86 14.90 63.90
N TYR A 652 -30.06 14.79 63.34
CA TYR A 652 -30.43 15.40 62.06
C TYR A 652 -31.77 16.15 62.15
N LYS A 653 -31.98 17.10 61.25
CA LYS A 653 -33.29 17.71 60.97
C LYS A 653 -33.48 17.96 59.48
N VAL A 654 -34.74 17.99 59.04
CA VAL A 654 -35.12 18.33 57.67
C VAL A 654 -35.56 19.79 57.64
N GLY A 655 -34.91 20.60 56.81
CA GLY A 655 -35.12 22.04 56.75
C GLY A 655 -34.52 22.82 57.94
N SER A 656 -34.22 24.10 57.72
CA SER A 656 -33.54 24.94 58.72
C SER A 656 -34.36 25.15 60.00
N THR A 657 -35.69 25.14 59.89
CA THR A 657 -36.66 25.27 61.00
C THR A 657 -37.16 23.93 61.57
N GLY A 658 -36.67 22.80 61.06
CA GLY A 658 -37.11 21.47 61.50
C GLY A 658 -36.71 21.10 62.93
N THR A 659 -37.45 20.16 63.52
CA THR A 659 -37.10 19.54 64.81
C THR A 659 -35.89 18.63 64.65
N TRP A 660 -34.95 18.68 65.60
CA TRP A 660 -33.84 17.73 65.70
C TRP A 660 -34.33 16.34 66.16
N ASN A 661 -33.86 15.30 65.49
CA ASN A 661 -34.14 13.90 65.79
C ASN A 661 -32.80 13.17 66.01
N ASP A 662 -32.77 12.23 66.96
CA ASP A 662 -31.63 11.34 67.15
C ASP A 662 -31.52 10.37 65.97
N TRP A 663 -30.34 10.27 65.36
CA TRP A 663 -30.02 9.28 64.31
C TRP A 663 -29.17 8.15 64.88
N LEU A 664 -28.10 8.51 65.59
CA LEU A 664 -27.22 7.59 66.31
C LEU A 664 -27.02 8.12 67.73
N THR A 665 -27.06 7.26 68.73
CA THR A 665 -26.82 7.64 70.13
C THR A 665 -25.88 6.65 70.80
N ASN A 666 -25.00 7.17 71.67
CA ASN A 666 -23.92 6.45 72.31
C ASN A 666 -23.09 5.61 71.32
N THR A 667 -22.79 6.16 70.13
CA THR A 667 -22.00 5.47 69.11
C THR A 667 -20.49 5.68 69.31
N GLU A 668 -19.71 4.63 69.07
CA GLU A 668 -18.23 4.69 69.06
C GLU A 668 -17.69 4.93 67.63
N LEU A 669 -18.57 5.00 66.62
CA LEU A 669 -18.22 5.31 65.24
C LEU A 669 -17.88 6.81 65.06
N ASP A 670 -17.04 7.09 64.07
CA ASP A 670 -16.73 8.42 63.52
C ASP A 670 -17.52 8.76 62.23
N SER A 671 -18.23 7.77 61.67
CA SER A 671 -18.86 7.86 60.35
C SER A 671 -20.02 6.88 60.18
N SER A 672 -20.98 7.20 59.30
CA SER A 672 -22.08 6.30 58.92
C SER A 672 -22.83 6.78 57.66
N TYR A 673 -23.44 5.84 56.93
CA TYR A 673 -24.33 6.14 55.80
C TYR A 673 -25.73 6.56 56.28
N PHE A 674 -26.19 7.70 55.79
CA PHE A 674 -27.50 8.28 56.05
C PHE A 674 -28.44 7.97 54.87
N GLY A 675 -29.61 7.39 55.15
CA GLY A 675 -30.51 6.85 54.11
C GLY A 675 -30.01 5.54 53.48
N PRO A 676 -30.80 4.88 52.61
CA PRO A 676 -32.05 5.39 51.99
C PRO A 676 -33.34 4.90 52.70
N THR A 677 -33.23 4.06 53.72
CA THR A 677 -34.38 3.44 54.41
C THR A 677 -34.28 3.55 55.94
N LEU A 678 -35.30 3.03 56.65
CA LEU A 678 -35.53 3.20 58.09
C LEU A 678 -34.25 3.12 58.95
N PRO A 679 -34.03 4.07 59.89
CA PRO A 679 -35.02 5.05 60.39
C PRO A 679 -35.28 6.25 59.47
N VAL A 680 -34.46 6.52 58.45
CA VAL A 680 -34.58 7.74 57.62
C VAL A 680 -34.86 7.41 56.15
N LEU A 681 -36.04 7.82 55.68
CA LEU A 681 -36.32 7.93 54.25
C LEU A 681 -35.81 9.28 53.75
N VAL A 682 -34.81 9.25 52.88
CA VAL A 682 -34.25 10.45 52.24
C VAL A 682 -35.14 10.86 51.07
N GLN A 683 -35.40 12.16 50.92
CA GLN A 683 -36.29 12.73 49.91
C GLN A 683 -35.58 13.78 49.05
N ASP A 684 -35.96 13.80 47.79
CA ASP A 684 -35.55 14.77 46.77
C ASP A 684 -35.97 16.20 47.14
N GLY A 685 -35.15 17.19 46.79
CA GLY A 685 -35.37 18.61 47.08
C GLY A 685 -35.28 19.02 48.56
N GLN A 686 -34.88 18.12 49.47
CA GLN A 686 -34.79 18.40 50.91
C GLN A 686 -33.36 18.69 51.36
N THR A 687 -33.18 19.74 52.18
CA THR A 687 -31.93 20.01 52.90
C THR A 687 -31.93 19.32 54.25
N TYR A 688 -30.99 18.41 54.45
CA TYR A 688 -30.73 17.73 55.72
C TYR A 688 -29.61 18.45 56.46
N TYR A 689 -29.86 18.80 57.72
CA TYR A 689 -28.92 19.45 58.61
C TYR A 689 -28.48 18.46 59.69
N PHE A 690 -27.19 18.45 60.02
CA PHE A 690 -26.59 17.53 60.98
C PHE A 690 -25.94 18.28 62.14
N ARG A 691 -25.91 17.66 63.31
CA ARG A 691 -25.02 18.05 64.41
C ARG A 691 -24.59 16.85 65.24
N SER A 692 -23.40 16.92 65.83
CA SER A 692 -22.95 15.95 66.82
C SER A 692 -23.01 16.52 68.24
N ARG A 693 -22.85 15.63 69.23
CA ARG A 693 -22.26 15.94 70.53
C ARG A 693 -21.42 14.75 70.98
N SER A 694 -20.46 14.99 71.86
CA SER A 694 -19.53 14.00 72.39
C SER A 694 -19.72 13.77 73.91
N LYS A 695 -19.15 12.66 74.39
CA LYS A 695 -19.08 12.25 75.80
C LYS A 695 -17.72 11.59 76.03
N ASP A 696 -17.14 11.85 77.19
CA ASP A 696 -15.82 11.36 77.61
C ASP A 696 -15.90 10.16 78.58
N ASN A 697 -14.75 9.79 79.17
CA ASN A 697 -14.65 8.72 80.16
C ASN A 697 -14.94 9.15 81.61
N ALA A 698 -14.94 10.45 81.92
CA ALA A 698 -15.38 11.03 83.19
C ALA A 698 -16.91 11.21 83.29
N GLU A 699 -17.62 10.92 82.20
CA GLU A 699 -19.06 11.09 81.97
C GLU A 699 -19.54 12.55 81.84
N ASN A 700 -18.67 13.48 81.43
CA ASN A 700 -19.15 14.77 80.94
C ASN A 700 -19.77 14.60 79.55
N VAL A 701 -20.78 15.42 79.24
CA VAL A 701 -21.53 15.36 77.99
C VAL A 701 -21.60 16.75 77.38
N GLU A 702 -21.20 16.86 76.12
CA GLU A 702 -21.26 18.09 75.33
C GLU A 702 -22.71 18.59 75.19
N SER A 703 -22.89 19.90 75.29
CA SER A 703 -24.18 20.53 74.95
C SER A 703 -24.27 20.68 73.43
N TYR A 704 -25.27 20.04 72.81
CA TYR A 704 -25.50 20.13 71.36
C TYR A 704 -25.41 21.58 70.84
N PRO A 705 -24.72 21.83 69.72
CA PRO A 705 -24.62 23.18 69.16
C PRO A 705 -26.00 23.74 68.77
N ASN A 706 -26.17 25.06 68.93
CA ASN A 706 -27.43 25.74 68.61
C ASN A 706 -27.70 25.82 67.09
N THR A 707 -26.63 25.82 66.29
CA THR A 707 -26.65 25.68 64.83
C THR A 707 -26.49 24.22 64.41
N ALA A 708 -26.61 23.95 63.12
CA ALA A 708 -26.06 22.73 62.54
C ALA A 708 -24.54 22.87 62.39
N ASP A 709 -23.83 21.75 62.41
CA ASP A 709 -22.41 21.65 62.04
C ASP A 709 -22.26 21.64 60.52
N ALA A 710 -23.07 20.82 59.85
CA ALA A 710 -23.07 20.66 58.40
C ALA A 710 -24.49 20.50 57.84
N SER A 711 -24.66 20.71 56.53
CA SER A 711 -25.92 20.49 55.83
C SER A 711 -25.72 20.17 54.35
N ILE A 712 -26.59 19.34 53.79
CA ILE A 712 -26.57 18.92 52.38
C ILE A 712 -27.99 18.90 51.81
N THR A 713 -28.15 19.34 50.57
CA THR A 713 -29.43 19.25 49.83
C THR A 713 -29.40 18.05 48.90
N VAL A 714 -30.46 17.26 48.89
CA VAL A 714 -30.59 16.12 47.98
C VAL A 714 -31.26 16.58 46.70
N ASP A 715 -30.63 16.26 45.57
CA ASP A 715 -31.14 16.57 44.23
C ASP A 715 -30.82 15.40 43.29
N THR A 716 -31.81 14.55 43.11
CA THR A 716 -31.81 13.37 42.22
C THR A 716 -32.54 13.66 40.91
N SER A 717 -32.87 14.93 40.66
CA SER A 717 -33.66 15.35 39.50
C SER A 717 -32.75 15.64 38.30
N VAL A 718 -33.18 15.31 37.08
CA VAL A 718 -32.34 15.52 35.88
C VAL A 718 -32.59 16.91 35.27
N PRO A 719 -31.53 17.68 34.94
CA PRO A 719 -31.65 19.03 34.38
C PRO A 719 -32.38 19.03 33.02
N SER A 720 -33.07 20.15 32.71
CA SER A 720 -33.92 20.23 31.53
C SER A 720 -33.13 20.11 30.21
N ILE A 721 -33.64 19.28 29.29
CA ILE A 721 -32.96 18.95 28.03
C ILE A 721 -32.87 20.17 27.11
N SER A 722 -31.66 20.49 26.65
CA SER A 722 -31.39 21.62 25.75
C SER A 722 -31.84 21.34 24.31
N VAL A 723 -32.49 22.28 23.63
CA VAL A 723 -32.78 22.20 22.19
C VAL A 723 -31.62 22.80 21.41
N VAL A 724 -30.93 21.99 20.60
CA VAL A 724 -29.82 22.42 19.74
C VAL A 724 -30.34 22.98 18.41
N THR A 725 -29.69 24.05 17.94
CA THR A 725 -29.88 24.66 16.63
C THR A 725 -28.54 25.09 16.03
N SER A 726 -28.47 25.29 14.72
CA SER A 726 -27.35 25.95 14.05
C SER A 726 -27.86 26.98 13.06
N SER A 727 -27.19 28.13 12.99
CA SER A 727 -27.40 29.15 11.95
C SER A 727 -26.38 29.03 10.81
N ALA A 728 -25.32 28.25 11.00
CA ALA A 728 -24.28 27.99 10.02
C ALA A 728 -24.58 26.74 9.17
N HIS A 729 -25.21 25.72 9.75
CA HIS A 729 -25.47 24.43 9.12
C HIS A 729 -26.91 23.96 9.35
N GLN A 730 -27.72 23.92 8.29
CA GLN A 730 -29.03 23.28 8.35
C GLN A 730 -28.86 21.77 8.53
N GLU A 731 -29.68 21.16 9.40
CA GLU A 731 -29.61 19.74 9.72
C GLU A 731 -29.67 18.85 8.46
N ASN A 732 -28.81 17.83 8.43
CA ASN A 732 -28.69 16.83 7.36
C ASN A 732 -28.54 17.43 5.92
N THR A 733 -28.01 18.65 5.81
CA THR A 733 -27.84 19.37 4.53
C THR A 733 -26.35 19.63 4.25
N PRO A 734 -25.80 19.24 3.07
CA PRO A 734 -24.44 19.59 2.65
C PRO A 734 -24.27 21.10 2.48
N ILE A 735 -23.24 21.68 3.12
CA ILE A 735 -22.99 23.12 3.12
C ILE A 735 -21.49 23.43 3.00
N ALA A 736 -21.15 24.36 2.11
CA ALA A 736 -19.80 24.83 1.77
C ALA A 736 -19.07 25.66 2.86
N ASN A 737 -19.44 25.51 4.13
CA ASN A 737 -18.83 26.22 5.25
C ASN A 737 -18.12 25.22 6.17
N ASN A 738 -16.79 25.27 6.25
CA ASN A 738 -16.04 24.40 7.16
C ASN A 738 -16.12 24.80 8.65
N ASN A 739 -16.83 25.88 8.99
CA ASN A 739 -16.97 26.40 10.36
C ASN A 739 -18.40 26.26 10.90
N PRO A 740 -18.79 25.07 11.41
CA PRO A 740 -20.08 24.89 12.06
C PRO A 740 -20.13 25.57 13.42
N SER A 741 -21.26 26.22 13.70
CA SER A 741 -21.57 26.85 14.99
C SER A 741 -22.95 26.39 15.47
N PHE A 742 -23.04 26.10 16.77
CA PHE A 742 -24.25 25.58 17.41
C PHE A 742 -24.67 26.51 18.55
N THR A 743 -25.97 26.67 18.70
CA THR A 743 -26.61 27.44 19.77
C THR A 743 -27.71 26.59 20.37
N TRP A 744 -27.78 26.52 21.70
CA TRP A 744 -28.83 25.76 22.39
C TRP A 744 -29.63 26.62 23.37
N THR A 745 -30.83 26.16 23.71
CA THR A 745 -31.62 26.78 24.78
C THR A 745 -30.89 26.60 26.11
N ALA A 746 -30.85 27.66 26.94
CA ALA A 746 -30.35 27.54 28.30
C ALA A 746 -31.18 26.52 29.08
N SER A 747 -30.50 25.50 29.61
CA SER A 747 -31.09 24.51 30.50
C SER A 747 -31.28 25.09 31.90
N SER A 748 -32.15 24.44 32.67
CA SER A 748 -32.52 24.80 34.03
C SER A 748 -32.65 23.54 34.86
N ASP A 749 -32.11 23.59 36.07
CA ASP A 749 -32.56 22.74 37.17
C ASP A 749 -33.29 23.61 38.23
N SER A 750 -34.04 22.99 39.14
CA SER A 750 -34.87 23.62 40.16
C SER A 750 -34.35 23.51 41.61
N ILE A 751 -33.25 22.78 41.86
CA ILE A 751 -32.72 22.51 43.21
C ILE A 751 -31.21 22.89 43.30
N SER A 752 -30.38 22.43 42.37
CA SER A 752 -28.93 22.64 42.35
C SER A 752 -28.41 23.62 41.29
N ASP A 753 -29.24 24.04 40.33
CA ASP A 753 -28.86 24.75 39.08
C ASP A 753 -27.86 23.98 38.20
N ILE A 754 -27.64 24.49 36.99
CA ILE A 754 -26.67 23.94 36.03
C ILE A 754 -25.21 24.18 36.49
N LEU A 755 -24.39 23.13 36.40
CA LEU A 755 -22.93 23.20 36.52
C LEU A 755 -22.29 23.58 35.19
N GLY A 756 -22.73 22.94 34.09
CA GLY A 756 -22.27 23.22 32.73
C GLY A 756 -22.87 22.28 31.71
N TYR A 757 -22.31 22.32 30.49
CA TYR A 757 -22.65 21.44 29.38
C TYR A 757 -21.44 20.57 29.03
N SER A 758 -21.70 19.33 28.62
CA SER A 758 -20.74 18.47 27.92
C SER A 758 -21.10 18.37 26.44
N TYR A 759 -20.13 18.46 25.54
CA TYR A 759 -20.32 18.35 24.09
C TYR A 759 -19.11 17.79 23.32
N GLU A 760 -19.37 17.18 22.16
CA GLU A 760 -18.35 16.71 21.21
C GLU A 760 -18.86 16.80 19.75
N VAL A 761 -17.95 16.92 18.78
CA VAL A 761 -18.22 16.93 17.33
C VAL A 761 -17.40 15.85 16.63
N ASN A 762 -18.02 14.70 16.35
CA ASN A 762 -17.35 13.57 15.72
C ASN A 762 -18.23 12.93 14.61
N GLN A 763 -17.75 11.84 14.03
CA GLN A 763 -18.43 11.10 12.95
C GLN A 763 -19.15 9.84 13.47
N ILE A 764 -19.54 9.81 14.76
CA ILE A 764 -20.15 8.66 15.44
C ILE A 764 -21.56 9.04 15.91
N GLU A 765 -22.60 8.49 15.26
CA GLU A 765 -23.98 8.83 15.58
C GLU A 765 -24.35 8.57 17.05
N ASN A 766 -23.91 7.46 17.63
CA ASN A 766 -24.20 7.08 19.02
C ASN A 766 -22.99 7.25 19.93
N TYR A 767 -22.34 8.42 19.88
CA TYR A 767 -21.34 8.79 20.87
C TYR A 767 -22.00 9.11 22.22
N ASP A 768 -21.44 8.59 23.30
CA ASP A 768 -21.85 8.88 24.68
C ASP A 768 -20.78 9.76 25.36
N LEU A 769 -21.23 10.83 26.00
CA LEU A 769 -20.38 11.85 26.63
C LEU A 769 -19.97 11.42 28.05
N ASP A 770 -18.88 11.99 28.56
CA ASP A 770 -18.47 11.84 29.96
C ASP A 770 -19.11 12.90 30.88
N LEU A 771 -18.87 12.80 32.19
CA LEU A 771 -19.50 13.65 33.22
C LEU A 771 -18.67 14.90 33.56
N SER A 772 -17.71 15.29 32.72
CA SER A 772 -17.08 16.61 32.76
C SER A 772 -17.93 17.66 32.03
N THR A 773 -17.49 18.92 32.03
CA THR A 773 -18.17 20.03 31.33
C THR A 773 -17.14 20.93 30.67
N GLU A 774 -17.22 21.12 29.35
CA GLU A 774 -16.26 21.96 28.61
C GLU A 774 -16.73 23.42 28.49
N THR A 775 -18.00 23.72 28.81
CA THR A 775 -18.50 25.11 28.86
C THR A 775 -19.69 25.33 29.79
N THR A 776 -19.87 26.58 30.22
CA THR A 776 -21.12 27.12 30.79
C THR A 776 -21.91 27.99 29.80
N SER A 777 -21.37 28.23 28.61
CA SER A 777 -22.03 29.01 27.55
C SER A 777 -23.08 28.17 26.81
N THR A 778 -24.06 28.83 26.18
CA THR A 778 -25.10 28.16 25.38
C THR A 778 -24.80 28.13 23.88
N SER A 779 -23.51 28.12 23.53
CA SER A 779 -23.02 28.05 22.15
C SER A 779 -21.60 27.50 22.06
N ALA A 780 -21.28 26.90 20.90
CA ALA A 780 -19.95 26.44 20.53
C ALA A 780 -19.72 26.60 19.02
N SER A 781 -18.46 26.66 18.59
CA SER A 781 -18.08 26.77 17.18
C SER A 781 -16.78 26.05 16.90
N PHE A 782 -16.70 25.36 15.76
CA PHE A 782 -15.61 24.47 15.40
C PHE A 782 -15.13 24.77 13.98
N THR A 783 -14.00 24.17 13.60
CA THR A 783 -13.60 24.00 12.20
C THR A 783 -13.39 22.50 11.97
N LYS A 784 -13.96 21.94 10.90
CA LYS A 784 -13.84 20.51 10.54
C LYS A 784 -13.68 20.40 9.02
N SER A 785 -13.03 19.34 8.54
CA SER A 785 -12.95 19.02 7.11
C SER A 785 -14.28 18.48 6.59
N ASP A 786 -14.41 18.33 5.26
CA ASP A 786 -15.55 17.68 4.60
C ASP A 786 -15.90 16.33 5.25
N GLY A 787 -17.20 16.03 5.31
CA GLY A 787 -17.74 14.81 5.94
C GLY A 787 -19.09 15.00 6.63
N ILE A 788 -19.63 13.89 7.12
CA ILE A 788 -20.88 13.83 7.90
C ILE A 788 -20.52 13.78 9.38
N TYR A 789 -21.09 14.68 10.18
CA TYR A 789 -20.79 14.83 11.60
C TYR A 789 -22.06 14.94 12.44
N TRP A 790 -21.93 14.62 13.73
CA TRP A 790 -22.93 14.83 14.75
C TRP A 790 -22.31 15.74 15.83
N PHE A 791 -23.03 16.81 16.21
CA PHE A 791 -22.77 17.54 17.44
C PHE A 791 -23.59 16.90 18.56
N HIS A 792 -22.91 16.38 19.57
CA HIS A 792 -23.49 15.79 20.77
C HIS A 792 -23.49 16.82 21.88
N LEU A 793 -24.56 16.89 22.67
CA LEU A 793 -24.69 17.81 23.81
C LEU A 793 -25.47 17.15 24.95
N ARG A 794 -25.02 17.33 26.19
CA ARG A 794 -25.85 17.18 27.38
C ARG A 794 -25.57 18.26 28.41
N VAL A 795 -26.49 18.46 29.34
CA VAL A 795 -26.33 19.36 30.48
C VAL A 795 -26.10 18.56 31.76
N ILE A 796 -25.27 19.11 32.66
CA ILE A 796 -24.96 18.56 33.98
C ILE A 796 -25.26 19.63 35.05
N ASP A 797 -25.88 19.24 36.16
CA ASP A 797 -26.21 20.12 37.30
C ASP A 797 -25.13 20.12 38.41
N LYS A 798 -25.30 20.94 39.46
CA LYS A 798 -24.33 21.02 40.57
C LYS A 798 -24.45 19.87 41.59
N ALA A 799 -25.44 18.99 41.47
CA ALA A 799 -25.53 17.74 42.23
C ALA A 799 -24.84 16.56 41.52
N GLY A 800 -24.62 16.68 40.20
CA GLY A 800 -24.02 15.68 39.33
C GLY A 800 -25.02 14.85 38.52
N ASN A 801 -26.29 15.24 38.40
CA ASN A 801 -27.20 14.60 37.44
C ASN A 801 -26.93 15.14 36.03
N SER A 802 -27.15 14.29 35.02
CA SER A 802 -26.94 14.63 33.61
C SER A 802 -28.18 14.36 32.78
N SER A 803 -28.48 15.24 31.80
CA SER A 803 -29.52 14.98 30.82
C SER A 803 -29.14 13.85 29.85
N ASN A 804 -30.14 13.33 29.13
CA ASN A 804 -29.88 12.54 27.92
C ASN A 804 -29.06 13.35 26.91
N THR A 805 -28.23 12.66 26.11
CA THR A 805 -27.46 13.25 25.02
C THR A 805 -28.37 13.63 23.85
N VAL A 806 -28.44 14.93 23.56
CA VAL A 806 -29.05 15.51 22.35
C VAL A 806 -28.02 15.45 21.22
N ARG A 807 -28.49 15.22 19.99
CA ARG A 807 -27.64 15.02 18.81
C ARG A 807 -28.16 15.86 17.66
N TYR A 808 -27.28 16.56 16.95
CA TYR A 808 -27.62 17.39 15.78
C TYR A 808 -26.72 17.01 14.61
N LYS A 809 -27.31 16.52 13.51
CA LYS A 809 -26.54 15.99 12.37
C LYS A 809 -26.29 17.06 11.31
N PHE A 810 -25.04 17.23 10.89
CA PHE A 810 -24.68 18.20 9.84
C PHE A 810 -23.66 17.61 8.86
N ILE A 811 -23.51 18.26 7.70
CA ILE A 811 -22.66 17.80 6.61
C ILE A 811 -21.84 18.99 6.10
N ILE A 812 -20.52 18.85 6.11
CA ILE A 812 -19.57 19.82 5.53
C ILE A 812 -19.13 19.28 4.18
N ASP A 813 -19.12 20.16 3.18
CA ASP A 813 -18.85 19.82 1.79
C ASP A 813 -18.29 21.05 1.07
N THR A 814 -16.97 21.26 1.18
CA THR A 814 -16.24 22.44 0.66
C THR A 814 -15.47 22.16 -0.62
N THR A 815 -15.56 20.94 -1.15
CA THR A 815 -14.92 20.53 -2.40
C THR A 815 -15.75 21.00 -3.59
N SER A 816 -15.11 21.64 -4.58
CA SER A 816 -15.77 21.97 -5.85
C SER A 816 -15.80 20.76 -6.80
N PRO A 817 -16.90 20.51 -7.53
CA PRO A 817 -17.01 19.36 -8.42
C PRO A 817 -15.99 19.43 -9.56
N PHE A 818 -15.41 18.29 -9.93
CA PHE A 818 -14.53 18.12 -11.07
C PHE A 818 -15.29 17.48 -12.23
N PHE A 819 -15.03 17.96 -13.46
CA PHE A 819 -15.67 17.45 -14.67
C PHE A 819 -14.67 16.75 -15.60
N GLU A 820 -14.87 15.45 -15.82
CA GLU A 820 -14.30 14.76 -16.98
C GLU A 820 -15.13 15.11 -18.22
N ILE A 821 -14.44 15.52 -19.29
CA ILE A 821 -15.06 16.03 -20.53
C ILE A 821 -14.48 15.23 -21.69
N THR A 822 -15.34 14.54 -22.44
CA THR A 822 -14.94 13.76 -23.62
C THR A 822 -15.85 14.03 -24.80
N SER A 823 -15.30 13.91 -26.01
CA SER A 823 -16.03 13.87 -27.27
C SER A 823 -15.84 12.49 -27.88
N TYR A 824 -16.88 11.97 -28.53
CA TYR A 824 -16.81 10.61 -29.10
C TYR A 824 -16.07 10.56 -30.45
N ASP A 825 -16.02 11.70 -31.14
CA ASP A 825 -15.44 11.89 -32.46
C ASP A 825 -14.37 12.99 -32.34
N ASP A 826 -13.09 12.60 -32.28
CA ASP A 826 -11.93 13.51 -32.26
C ASP A 826 -10.74 12.88 -33.02
N PRO A 827 -10.32 13.44 -34.18
CA PRO A 827 -10.88 14.63 -34.83
C PRO A 827 -12.30 14.43 -35.38
N ALA A 828 -13.11 15.49 -35.35
CA ALA A 828 -14.50 15.51 -35.80
C ALA A 828 -14.64 16.04 -37.23
N SER A 829 -15.34 15.29 -38.07
CA SER A 829 -15.82 15.73 -39.39
C SER A 829 -17.16 16.50 -39.30
N ILE A 830 -17.66 17.00 -40.44
CA ILE A 830 -18.91 17.79 -40.50
C ILE A 830 -20.12 16.92 -40.11
N GLY A 831 -20.69 17.15 -38.93
CA GLY A 831 -21.82 16.36 -38.44
C GLY A 831 -22.25 16.68 -37.02
N ASN A 832 -23.09 15.81 -36.45
CA ASN A 832 -23.44 15.84 -35.03
C ASN A 832 -22.50 14.92 -34.26
N ILE A 833 -21.77 15.46 -33.30
CA ILE A 833 -20.93 14.69 -32.37
C ILE A 833 -21.57 14.62 -30.99
N SER A 834 -21.25 13.56 -30.23
CA SER A 834 -21.66 13.44 -28.83
C SER A 834 -20.57 13.96 -27.89
N LEU A 835 -20.98 14.80 -26.94
CA LEU A 835 -20.16 15.29 -25.83
C LEU A 835 -20.66 14.64 -24.54
N ASN A 836 -19.76 13.98 -23.83
CA ASN A 836 -20.03 13.41 -22.51
C ASN A 836 -19.34 14.28 -21.45
N VAL A 837 -20.09 14.64 -20.41
CA VAL A 837 -19.60 15.34 -19.22
C VAL A 837 -19.93 14.46 -18.02
N THR A 838 -18.93 14.08 -17.25
CA THR A 838 -19.09 13.31 -16.01
C THR A 838 -18.57 14.12 -14.84
N ALA A 839 -19.38 14.31 -13.81
CA ALA A 839 -18.91 14.86 -12.54
C ALA A 839 -18.38 13.75 -11.63
N ASN A 840 -17.48 14.09 -10.70
CA ASN A 840 -17.11 13.21 -9.59
C ASN A 840 -18.25 12.98 -8.59
N GLU A 841 -19.31 13.79 -8.63
CA GLU A 841 -20.37 13.89 -7.63
C GLU A 841 -21.68 14.42 -8.22
N ARG A 842 -22.73 14.56 -7.40
CA ARG A 842 -24.05 15.02 -7.86
C ARG A 842 -24.14 16.53 -7.93
N LEU A 843 -24.53 17.04 -9.10
CA LEU A 843 -24.86 18.45 -9.26
C LEU A 843 -26.27 18.78 -8.75
N LYS A 844 -26.45 20.02 -8.29
CA LYS A 844 -27.74 20.61 -7.91
C LYS A 844 -28.64 20.94 -9.11
N GLN A 845 -28.05 21.03 -10.30
CA GLN A 845 -28.72 21.31 -11.56
C GLN A 845 -27.86 20.83 -12.74
N THR A 846 -28.49 20.69 -13.91
CA THR A 846 -27.81 20.42 -15.18
C THR A 846 -26.62 21.38 -15.41
N PRO A 847 -25.44 20.87 -15.82
CA PRO A 847 -24.28 21.70 -16.07
C PRO A 847 -24.47 22.57 -17.33
N LEU A 848 -23.88 23.76 -17.32
CA LEU A 848 -23.88 24.67 -18.45
C LEU A 848 -22.68 24.33 -19.35
N VAL A 849 -22.98 23.73 -20.51
CA VAL A 849 -21.96 23.31 -21.48
C VAL A 849 -22.03 24.20 -22.72
N SER A 850 -20.88 24.63 -23.22
CA SER A 850 -20.77 25.46 -24.43
C SER A 850 -19.53 25.08 -25.24
N VAL A 851 -19.62 25.20 -26.56
CA VAL A 851 -18.49 24.94 -27.47
C VAL A 851 -18.20 26.17 -28.32
N LYS A 852 -16.90 26.46 -28.47
CA LYS A 852 -16.37 27.52 -29.31
C LYS A 852 -15.41 26.95 -30.34
N GLN A 853 -15.86 26.83 -31.58
CA GLN A 853 -14.99 26.60 -32.74
C GLN A 853 -14.21 27.89 -33.07
N ASN A 854 -12.93 27.75 -33.45
CA ASN A 854 -11.99 28.86 -33.47
C ASN A 854 -12.17 29.78 -34.70
N GLY A 855 -13.13 30.70 -34.60
CA GLY A 855 -13.48 31.66 -35.66
C GLY A 855 -14.98 31.94 -35.77
N GLN A 856 -15.82 31.16 -35.08
CA GLN A 856 -17.27 31.33 -35.01
C GLN A 856 -17.73 31.73 -33.60
N VAL A 857 -18.94 32.29 -33.51
CA VAL A 857 -19.60 32.69 -32.27
C VAL A 857 -20.85 31.83 -32.07
N THR A 858 -20.63 30.55 -31.74
CA THR A 858 -21.67 29.57 -31.39
C THR A 858 -22.21 29.81 -29.97
N SER A 859 -22.88 30.96 -29.78
CA SER A 859 -23.47 31.39 -28.50
C SER A 859 -24.75 30.63 -28.15
N SER A 860 -24.66 29.30 -28.03
CA SER A 860 -25.75 28.43 -27.58
C SER A 860 -25.23 27.48 -26.52
N ILE A 861 -25.90 27.47 -25.37
CA ILE A 861 -25.69 26.45 -24.34
C ILE A 861 -26.22 25.13 -24.91
N ILE A 862 -25.42 24.07 -24.79
CA ILE A 862 -25.77 22.74 -25.29
C ILE A 862 -26.75 22.11 -24.32
N THR A 863 -27.85 21.57 -24.85
CA THR A 863 -28.83 20.82 -24.04
C THR A 863 -28.19 19.50 -23.59
N MET A 864 -27.98 19.37 -22.29
CA MET A 864 -27.40 18.19 -21.65
C MET A 864 -28.51 17.33 -21.01
N ILE A 865 -28.48 16.02 -21.22
CA ILE A 865 -29.44 15.05 -20.66
C ILE A 865 -28.73 14.01 -19.78
N SER A 866 -29.36 13.59 -18.68
CA SER A 866 -28.83 12.62 -17.70
C SER A 866 -29.94 11.71 -17.17
N SER A 867 -29.54 10.61 -16.52
CA SER A 867 -30.39 9.67 -15.79
C SER A 867 -30.13 9.61 -14.28
N ASP A 868 -29.05 10.23 -13.77
CA ASP A 868 -28.55 10.02 -12.40
C ASP A 868 -27.89 11.23 -11.72
N ASP A 869 -27.89 12.39 -12.41
CA ASP A 869 -27.27 13.65 -11.98
C ASP A 869 -25.75 13.57 -11.74
N ILE A 870 -25.06 12.62 -12.40
CA ILE A 870 -23.59 12.46 -12.37
C ILE A 870 -23.01 12.41 -13.80
N VAL A 871 -23.71 11.78 -14.75
CA VAL A 871 -23.28 11.73 -16.17
C VAL A 871 -24.29 12.46 -17.05
N TRP A 872 -23.82 13.41 -17.86
CA TRP A 872 -24.64 14.09 -18.88
C TRP A 872 -24.09 13.89 -20.29
N ILE A 873 -24.99 13.69 -21.24
CA ILE A 873 -24.70 13.61 -22.68
C ILE A 873 -25.35 14.80 -23.37
N GLY A 874 -24.63 15.44 -24.29
CA GLY A 874 -25.15 16.49 -25.16
C GLY A 874 -24.71 16.29 -26.61
N THR A 875 -25.41 16.91 -27.55
CA THR A 875 -25.08 16.85 -28.97
C THR A 875 -24.60 18.22 -29.46
N TYR A 876 -23.46 18.25 -30.16
CA TYR A 876 -22.95 19.45 -30.81
C TYR A 876 -22.89 19.25 -32.33
N THR A 877 -23.25 20.26 -33.11
CA THR A 877 -23.14 20.22 -34.57
C THR A 877 -21.89 20.95 -35.03
N VAL A 878 -20.94 20.21 -35.59
CA VAL A 878 -19.71 20.72 -36.21
C VAL A 878 -20.07 21.35 -37.55
N VAL A 879 -19.83 22.65 -37.70
CA VAL A 879 -20.02 23.37 -38.97
C VAL A 879 -18.75 23.41 -39.81
N SER A 880 -18.91 23.47 -41.14
CA SER A 880 -17.82 23.41 -42.11
C SER A 880 -16.99 24.70 -42.22
N GLY A 881 -15.72 24.56 -42.61
CA GLY A 881 -14.85 25.68 -43.00
C GLY A 881 -13.94 26.24 -41.91
N TYR A 882 -13.77 25.53 -40.79
CA TYR A 882 -12.82 25.85 -39.72
C TYR A 882 -12.19 24.58 -39.15
N ASP A 883 -10.98 24.26 -39.60
CA ASP A 883 -10.22 23.11 -39.11
C ASP A 883 -9.31 23.52 -37.93
N GLY A 884 -9.06 22.58 -37.00
CA GLY A 884 -8.29 22.80 -35.78
C GLY A 884 -9.13 22.79 -34.49
N LEU A 885 -8.55 23.28 -33.39
CA LEU A 885 -9.08 23.05 -32.04
C LEU A 885 -10.39 23.81 -31.74
N ALA A 886 -11.42 23.07 -31.35
CA ALA A 886 -12.65 23.57 -30.76
C ALA A 886 -12.61 23.40 -29.23
N ALA A 887 -12.92 24.47 -28.48
CA ALA A 887 -12.88 24.45 -27.02
C ALA A 887 -14.27 24.21 -26.41
N ILE A 888 -14.37 23.23 -25.52
CA ILE A 888 -15.54 22.92 -24.69
C ILE A 888 -15.36 23.62 -23.34
N ASN A 889 -16.36 24.37 -22.88
CA ASN A 889 -16.38 24.94 -21.53
C ASN A 889 -17.60 24.38 -20.80
N VAL A 890 -17.37 23.83 -19.60
CA VAL A 890 -18.37 23.28 -18.69
C VAL A 890 -18.33 24.07 -17.40
N SER A 891 -19.49 24.45 -16.86
CA SER A 891 -19.61 24.87 -15.47
C SER A 891 -20.80 24.22 -14.79
N GLY A 892 -20.69 24.02 -13.48
CA GLY A 892 -21.73 23.40 -12.67
C GLY A 892 -21.60 23.74 -11.19
N THR A 893 -22.61 23.34 -10.44
CA THR A 893 -22.74 23.62 -9.01
C THR A 893 -23.25 22.37 -8.30
N ASP A 894 -22.55 21.94 -7.26
CA ASP A 894 -22.96 20.81 -6.41
C ASP A 894 -24.14 21.17 -5.49
N ILE A 895 -24.53 20.23 -4.62
CA ILE A 895 -25.62 20.38 -3.66
C ILE A 895 -25.27 21.41 -2.56
N ALA A 896 -24.01 21.47 -2.13
CA ALA A 896 -23.48 22.40 -1.12
C ALA A 896 -23.28 23.83 -1.61
N ASN A 897 -23.43 24.07 -2.92
CA ASN A 897 -23.25 25.30 -3.69
C ASN A 897 -21.80 25.67 -4.05
N ASN A 898 -20.82 24.77 -3.99
CA ASN A 898 -19.52 25.07 -4.59
C ASN A 898 -19.65 25.09 -6.12
N ILE A 899 -18.88 25.96 -6.76
CA ILE A 899 -18.94 26.20 -8.21
C ILE A 899 -17.62 25.77 -8.83
N SER A 900 -17.72 25.09 -9.97
CA SER A 900 -16.57 24.70 -10.77
C SER A 900 -16.72 25.08 -12.23
N ILE A 901 -15.58 25.27 -12.89
CA ILE A 901 -15.45 25.49 -14.32
C ILE A 901 -14.33 24.58 -14.82
N SER A 902 -14.59 23.80 -15.86
CA SER A 902 -13.62 22.92 -16.51
C SER A 902 -13.65 23.10 -18.02
N SER A 903 -12.52 22.85 -18.68
CA SER A 903 -12.37 23.02 -20.13
C SER A 903 -11.87 21.73 -20.78
N GLY A 904 -12.60 21.26 -21.78
CA GLY A 904 -12.18 20.21 -22.70
C GLY A 904 -11.93 20.77 -24.10
N SER A 905 -11.54 19.93 -25.03
CA SER A 905 -11.39 20.30 -26.44
C SER A 905 -11.44 19.08 -27.35
N PHE A 906 -11.75 19.32 -28.61
CA PHE A 906 -11.63 18.36 -29.71
C PHE A 906 -11.10 19.06 -30.96
N VAL A 907 -10.49 18.33 -31.89
CA VAL A 907 -10.05 18.84 -33.18
C VAL A 907 -11.20 18.73 -34.18
N VAL A 908 -11.40 19.76 -35.00
CA VAL A 908 -12.26 19.71 -36.19
C VAL A 908 -11.38 19.47 -37.42
N ASP A 909 -11.77 18.57 -38.31
CA ASP A 909 -11.14 18.39 -39.61
C ASP A 909 -12.19 18.10 -40.70
N THR A 910 -12.28 19.01 -41.66
CA THR A 910 -13.28 19.00 -42.74
C THR A 910 -12.66 18.87 -44.13
N ILE A 911 -11.36 18.58 -44.19
CA ILE A 911 -10.59 18.37 -45.42
C ILE A 911 -10.78 16.92 -45.91
N VAL A 912 -10.71 16.68 -47.22
CA VAL A 912 -10.78 15.32 -47.80
C VAL A 912 -9.41 14.87 -48.34
N PRO A 913 -8.97 13.63 -48.07
CA PRO A 913 -7.66 13.17 -48.52
C PRO A 913 -7.53 13.06 -50.04
N THR A 914 -6.31 13.27 -50.53
CA THR A 914 -5.97 13.16 -51.96
C THR A 914 -4.72 12.30 -52.16
N ALA A 915 -4.56 11.70 -53.34
CA ALA A 915 -3.49 10.74 -53.63
C ALA A 915 -2.64 11.12 -54.84
N SER A 916 -1.39 10.67 -54.85
CA SER A 916 -0.50 10.65 -56.02
C SER A 916 0.11 9.26 -56.17
N ILE A 917 0.22 8.78 -57.40
CA ILE A 917 0.66 7.41 -57.71
C ILE A 917 1.91 7.46 -58.60
N SER A 918 2.84 6.53 -58.40
CA SER A 918 3.91 6.20 -59.35
C SER A 918 4.06 4.68 -59.49
N ILE A 919 4.64 4.24 -60.61
CA ILE A 919 4.83 2.83 -60.95
C ILE A 919 6.26 2.55 -61.42
N LEU A 920 6.74 1.33 -61.17
CA LEU A 920 8.05 0.85 -61.61
C LEU A 920 7.91 -0.59 -62.19
N PRO A 921 8.31 -0.86 -63.45
CA PRO A 921 8.88 0.08 -64.42
C PRO A 921 7.89 1.19 -64.83
N THR A 922 8.40 2.26 -65.44
CA THR A 922 7.57 3.36 -65.93
C THR A 922 6.83 2.95 -67.20
N SER A 923 5.56 3.37 -67.33
CA SER A 923 4.72 3.23 -68.52
C SER A 923 5.46 3.53 -69.85
N PRO A 924 5.27 2.72 -70.92
CA PRO A 924 4.34 1.60 -71.03
C PRO A 924 4.84 0.33 -70.30
N LEU A 925 3.91 -0.39 -69.66
CA LEU A 925 4.20 -1.68 -69.03
C LEU A 925 4.15 -2.82 -70.05
N LYS A 926 5.20 -3.63 -70.05
CA LYS A 926 5.21 -4.99 -70.62
C LYS A 926 4.56 -5.97 -69.64
N THR A 927 4.36 -7.21 -70.09
CA THR A 927 3.88 -8.31 -69.23
C THR A 927 4.81 -8.58 -68.05
N GLY A 928 4.27 -9.05 -66.93
CA GLY A 928 5.01 -9.36 -65.71
C GLY A 928 4.75 -8.38 -64.56
N ARG A 929 5.62 -8.42 -63.54
CA ARG A 929 5.47 -7.63 -62.30
C ARG A 929 5.69 -6.14 -62.54
N PHE A 930 4.87 -5.32 -61.90
CA PHE A 930 5.16 -3.91 -61.62
C PHE A 930 4.87 -3.55 -60.16
N ASP A 931 5.69 -2.67 -59.63
CA ASP A 931 5.56 -2.11 -58.28
C ASP A 931 4.84 -0.76 -58.35
N ILE A 932 4.09 -0.44 -57.30
CA ILE A 932 3.29 0.78 -57.17
C ILE A 932 3.70 1.49 -55.88
N ALA A 933 3.90 2.80 -55.95
CA ALA A 933 4.02 3.66 -54.79
C ALA A 933 2.88 4.69 -54.80
N LEU A 934 2.21 4.83 -53.65
CA LEU A 934 1.07 5.70 -53.41
C LEU A 934 1.41 6.64 -52.25
N THR A 935 1.38 7.95 -52.51
CA THR A 935 1.57 8.99 -51.49
C THR A 935 0.28 9.77 -51.32
N ILE A 936 -0.16 9.95 -50.07
CA ILE A 936 -1.42 10.59 -49.71
C ILE A 936 -1.14 11.97 -49.12
N THR A 937 -1.77 12.98 -49.70
CA THR A 937 -1.72 14.37 -49.24
C THR A 937 -3.01 14.68 -48.49
N ASP A 938 -2.86 14.83 -47.17
CA ASP A 938 -3.89 15.16 -46.21
C ASP A 938 -3.28 15.90 -45.01
N THR A 939 -4.10 16.57 -44.19
CA THR A 939 -3.71 17.16 -42.90
C THR A 939 -3.41 16.07 -41.87
N ASN A 940 -4.34 15.15 -41.66
CA ASN A 940 -4.27 14.07 -40.68
C ASN A 940 -3.78 12.75 -41.29
N ASN A 941 -3.69 11.68 -40.49
CA ASN A 941 -3.28 10.37 -40.98
C ASN A 941 -4.49 9.56 -41.47
N THR A 942 -4.25 8.56 -42.34
CA THR A 942 -5.30 7.65 -42.79
C THR A 942 -5.69 6.65 -41.71
N LEU A 943 -6.98 6.49 -41.46
CA LEU A 943 -7.49 5.53 -40.47
C LEU A 943 -7.45 4.07 -40.98
N GLN A 944 -7.41 3.87 -42.30
CA GLN A 944 -7.59 2.57 -42.95
C GLN A 944 -6.69 2.40 -44.17
N THR A 945 -6.39 1.16 -44.55
CA THR A 945 -5.69 0.82 -45.79
C THR A 945 -6.50 1.29 -47.02
N PRO A 946 -5.94 2.09 -47.94
CA PRO A 946 -6.66 2.58 -49.11
C PRO A 946 -7.13 1.45 -50.04
N ASP A 947 -8.35 1.57 -50.60
CA ASP A 947 -8.83 0.64 -51.64
C ASP A 947 -8.35 1.11 -53.02
N LEU A 948 -7.11 0.78 -53.38
CA LEU A 948 -6.53 1.09 -54.69
C LEU A 948 -6.83 -0.02 -55.71
N ARG A 949 -7.27 0.38 -56.90
CA ARG A 949 -7.55 -0.51 -58.04
C ARG A 949 -7.07 0.11 -59.34
N TYR A 950 -6.80 -0.72 -60.35
CA TYR A 950 -6.67 -0.28 -61.73
C TYR A 950 -7.64 -1.03 -62.64
N THR A 951 -7.98 -0.42 -63.77
CA THR A 951 -8.87 -1.01 -64.77
C THR A 951 -8.21 -0.85 -66.14
N PRO A 952 -7.79 -1.95 -66.80
CA PRO A 952 -7.30 -1.94 -68.18
C PRO A 952 -8.37 -1.48 -69.18
N LEU A 953 -7.95 -1.10 -70.40
CA LEU A 953 -8.88 -0.69 -71.45
C LEU A 953 -9.82 -1.84 -71.82
N ASN A 954 -11.13 -1.66 -71.63
CA ASN A 954 -12.16 -2.71 -71.76
C ASN A 954 -11.95 -3.94 -70.84
N GLY A 955 -11.10 -3.84 -69.81
CA GLY A 955 -10.85 -4.89 -68.83
C GLY A 955 -11.75 -4.80 -67.58
N SER A 956 -11.63 -5.79 -66.70
CA SER A 956 -12.22 -5.73 -65.35
C SER A 956 -11.32 -4.97 -64.38
N SER A 957 -11.89 -4.43 -63.29
CA SER A 957 -11.11 -3.71 -62.28
C SER A 957 -10.37 -4.68 -61.35
N ILE A 958 -9.05 -4.54 -61.27
CA ILE A 958 -8.13 -5.36 -60.49
C ILE A 958 -7.74 -4.59 -59.23
N LYS A 959 -7.95 -5.19 -58.05
CA LYS A 959 -7.54 -4.61 -56.76
C LYS A 959 -6.04 -4.82 -56.55
N ILE A 960 -5.37 -3.79 -56.04
CA ILE A 960 -3.97 -3.85 -55.61
C ILE A 960 -3.96 -4.00 -54.08
N SER A 961 -3.26 -5.01 -53.58
CA SER A 961 -2.95 -5.12 -52.15
C SER A 961 -1.86 -4.11 -51.80
N LEU A 962 -2.12 -3.29 -50.78
CA LEU A 962 -1.19 -2.27 -50.31
C LEU A 962 -0.57 -2.64 -48.96
N THR A 963 0.66 -2.19 -48.75
CA THR A 963 1.41 -2.31 -47.50
C THR A 963 2.16 -1.00 -47.25
N GLY A 964 2.04 -0.48 -46.04
CA GLY A 964 2.53 0.84 -45.66
C GLY A 964 1.76 1.38 -44.46
N GLU A 965 1.92 2.67 -44.18
CA GLU A 965 1.26 3.34 -43.08
C GLU A 965 1.06 4.83 -43.39
N ASN A 966 0.07 5.44 -42.72
CA ASN A 966 -0.20 6.87 -42.77
C ASN A 966 -0.27 7.39 -44.23
N LYS A 967 0.73 8.18 -44.65
CA LYS A 967 0.71 8.92 -45.91
C LYS A 967 1.50 8.24 -47.03
N THR A 968 2.05 7.05 -46.81
CA THR A 968 2.91 6.36 -47.79
C THR A 968 2.63 4.86 -47.83
N TRP A 969 2.25 4.37 -49.01
CA TRP A 969 1.84 3.00 -49.26
C TRP A 969 2.55 2.45 -50.50
N THR A 970 2.88 1.17 -50.47
CA THR A 970 3.43 0.43 -51.62
C THR A 970 2.55 -0.75 -51.97
N GLY A 971 2.59 -1.20 -53.21
CA GLY A 971 1.86 -2.39 -53.66
C GLY A 971 2.59 -3.07 -54.81
N ILE A 972 2.21 -4.31 -55.09
CA ILE A 972 2.74 -5.10 -56.20
C ILE A 972 1.55 -5.58 -57.03
N SER A 973 1.68 -5.54 -58.36
CA SER A 973 0.69 -6.10 -59.27
C SER A 973 1.36 -6.65 -60.54
N TYR A 974 0.58 -7.24 -61.43
CA TYR A 974 1.07 -7.94 -62.62
C TYR A 974 0.26 -7.58 -63.85
N ILE A 975 0.94 -7.43 -64.98
CA ILE A 975 0.32 -7.39 -66.30
C ILE A 975 0.42 -8.81 -66.87
N GLU A 976 -0.67 -9.57 -66.82
CA GLU A 976 -0.74 -10.88 -67.48
C GLU A 976 -0.59 -10.72 -69.00
N SER A 977 -0.07 -11.73 -69.68
CA SER A 977 -0.04 -11.80 -71.15
C SER A 977 -1.43 -11.81 -71.82
N THR A 978 -2.49 -11.98 -71.04
CA THR A 978 -3.89 -11.88 -71.48
C THR A 978 -4.55 -10.53 -71.15
N THR A 979 -3.82 -9.59 -70.54
CA THR A 979 -4.33 -8.25 -70.22
C THR A 979 -4.57 -7.43 -71.49
N PRO A 980 -5.73 -6.76 -71.65
CA PRO A 980 -5.95 -5.86 -72.76
C PRO A 980 -4.93 -4.71 -72.82
N GLU A 981 -4.32 -4.51 -73.98
CA GLU A 981 -3.44 -3.37 -74.27
C GLU A 981 -4.20 -2.03 -74.30
N GLY A 982 -3.47 -0.92 -74.14
CA GLY A 982 -3.99 0.44 -74.15
C GLY A 982 -3.92 1.13 -72.78
N VAL A 983 -4.76 2.15 -72.58
CA VAL A 983 -4.69 3.00 -71.38
C VAL A 983 -5.45 2.36 -70.21
N ALA A 984 -4.73 2.02 -69.16
CA ALA A 984 -5.29 1.63 -67.86
C ALA A 984 -5.48 2.85 -66.95
N THR A 985 -6.51 2.82 -66.10
CA THR A 985 -6.85 3.92 -65.18
C THR A 985 -6.94 3.43 -63.73
N PHE A 986 -6.32 4.16 -62.80
CA PHE A 986 -6.45 3.94 -61.37
C PHE A 986 -7.71 4.57 -60.77
N SER A 987 -8.27 3.92 -59.75
CA SER A 987 -9.29 4.44 -58.85
C SER A 987 -8.92 4.14 -57.40
N ILE A 988 -9.26 5.04 -56.48
CA ILE A 988 -8.90 4.93 -55.06
C ILE A 988 -10.06 5.38 -54.16
N SER A 989 -10.14 4.79 -52.97
CA SER A 989 -10.88 5.32 -51.82
C SER A 989 -9.95 5.38 -50.59
N ILE A 990 -9.97 6.49 -49.88
CA ILE A 990 -9.14 6.81 -48.70
C ILE A 990 -10.07 7.31 -47.59
N VAL A 991 -9.80 6.94 -46.34
CA VAL A 991 -10.49 7.50 -45.16
C VAL A 991 -9.43 8.07 -44.22
N ASP A 992 -9.57 9.33 -43.85
CA ASP A 992 -8.71 10.00 -42.85
C ASP A 992 -9.11 9.63 -41.41
N SER A 993 -8.47 10.26 -40.42
CA SER A 993 -8.74 10.04 -39.00
C SER A 993 -10.06 10.65 -38.50
N ALA A 994 -10.67 11.58 -39.24
CA ALA A 994 -11.95 12.24 -38.92
C ALA A 994 -13.16 11.58 -39.63
N GLY A 995 -12.90 10.66 -40.54
CA GLY A 995 -13.89 9.95 -41.35
C GLY A 995 -14.18 10.58 -42.71
N ASN A 996 -13.46 11.63 -43.13
CA ASN A 996 -13.69 12.21 -44.46
C ASN A 996 -13.14 11.27 -45.55
N VAL A 997 -13.91 11.13 -46.64
CA VAL A 997 -13.64 10.12 -47.69
C VAL A 997 -13.06 10.75 -48.95
N GLY A 998 -11.79 10.48 -49.19
CA GLY A 998 -11.02 10.96 -50.34
C GLY A 998 -11.02 9.98 -51.52
N THR A 999 -11.26 10.50 -52.74
CA THR A 999 -11.26 9.70 -53.99
C THR A 999 -10.42 10.34 -55.13
N THR A 1000 -9.75 11.46 -54.83
CA THR A 1000 -9.06 12.27 -55.85
C THR A 1000 -7.60 11.86 -56.03
N ILE A 1001 -7.26 11.38 -57.23
CA ILE A 1001 -5.87 11.14 -57.65
C ILE A 1001 -5.36 12.40 -58.39
N THR A 1002 -4.37 13.09 -57.81
CA THR A 1002 -3.76 14.33 -58.29
C THR A 1002 -2.65 14.11 -59.32
N SER A 1003 -1.98 12.95 -59.28
CA SER A 1003 -0.91 12.57 -60.22
C SER A 1003 -0.84 11.05 -60.40
N GLY A 1004 -0.39 10.58 -61.56
CA GLY A 1004 -0.20 9.15 -61.86
C GLY A 1004 -1.48 8.36 -62.13
N LYS A 1005 -2.61 9.02 -62.42
CA LYS A 1005 -3.94 8.37 -62.55
C LYS A 1005 -4.06 7.33 -63.68
N THR A 1006 -3.20 7.38 -64.69
CA THR A 1006 -3.28 6.49 -65.87
C THR A 1006 -1.89 6.02 -66.32
N PHE A 1007 -1.82 4.82 -66.88
CA PHE A 1007 -0.62 4.25 -67.51
C PHE A 1007 -0.99 3.44 -68.76
N ASN A 1008 -0.02 3.16 -69.62
CA ASN A 1008 -0.23 2.36 -70.82
C ASN A 1008 0.24 0.91 -70.60
N ILE A 1009 -0.50 -0.03 -71.18
CA ILE A 1009 -0.14 -1.45 -71.29
C ILE A 1009 0.13 -1.75 -72.77
N ASP A 1010 1.24 -2.43 -73.04
CA ASP A 1010 1.71 -2.83 -74.37
C ASP A 1010 2.41 -4.18 -74.19
N THR A 1011 1.72 -5.27 -74.50
CA THR A 1011 2.22 -6.65 -74.33
C THR A 1011 3.08 -7.12 -75.49
N THR A 1012 3.11 -6.37 -76.59
CA THR A 1012 3.74 -6.74 -77.86
C THR A 1012 5.26 -6.96 -77.74
N ILE A 1013 5.74 -8.11 -78.23
CA ILE A 1013 7.16 -8.48 -78.31
C ILE A 1013 7.69 -8.13 -79.70
N LEU A 1014 8.68 -7.24 -79.76
CA LEU A 1014 9.27 -6.79 -81.02
C LEU A 1014 10.23 -7.85 -81.59
N ALA A 1015 10.02 -8.29 -82.84
CA ALA A 1015 10.87 -9.29 -83.50
C ALA A 1015 12.34 -8.85 -83.63
N THR A 1016 12.57 -7.55 -83.77
CA THR A 1016 13.91 -6.96 -83.90
C THR A 1016 14.70 -7.00 -82.59
N VAL A 1017 14.04 -6.98 -81.43
CA VAL A 1017 14.68 -6.92 -80.09
C VAL A 1017 14.60 -8.27 -79.37
N GLY A 1018 13.52 -9.02 -79.59
CA GLY A 1018 13.09 -10.09 -78.68
C GLY A 1018 12.40 -9.54 -77.44
N GLY A 1019 12.04 -10.43 -76.53
CA GLY A 1019 11.34 -10.11 -75.28
C GLY A 1019 10.88 -11.36 -74.56
N THR A 1020 10.23 -11.18 -73.41
CA THR A 1020 9.64 -12.29 -72.63
C THR A 1020 8.19 -11.94 -72.29
N ALA A 1021 7.28 -12.87 -72.57
CA ALA A 1021 5.92 -12.83 -72.05
C ALA A 1021 5.90 -13.53 -70.68
N SER A 1022 5.32 -12.88 -69.67
CA SER A 1022 5.38 -13.30 -68.27
C SER A 1022 4.02 -13.16 -67.60
N ASN A 1023 3.55 -14.21 -66.92
CA ASN A 1023 2.33 -14.18 -66.10
C ASN A 1023 2.66 -14.15 -64.60
N SER A 1024 1.69 -13.81 -63.74
CA SER A 1024 1.86 -13.80 -62.28
C SER A 1024 2.10 -15.19 -61.66
N ASP A 1025 1.72 -16.25 -62.36
CA ASP A 1025 1.99 -17.64 -61.96
C ASP A 1025 3.48 -18.04 -62.12
N GLY A 1026 4.32 -17.19 -62.71
CA GLY A 1026 5.73 -17.45 -62.98
C GLY A 1026 6.00 -18.18 -64.30
N THR A 1027 4.98 -18.48 -65.11
CA THR A 1027 5.20 -19.01 -66.47
C THR A 1027 5.78 -17.92 -67.36
N ASN A 1028 6.83 -18.26 -68.11
CA ASN A 1028 7.56 -17.33 -68.99
C ASN A 1028 7.78 -17.92 -70.38
N VAL A 1029 7.65 -17.08 -71.42
CA VAL A 1029 7.97 -17.41 -72.82
C VAL A 1029 8.95 -16.38 -73.35
N ASN A 1030 10.22 -16.77 -73.48
CA ASN A 1030 11.32 -15.90 -73.91
C ASN A 1030 11.66 -16.12 -75.38
N ILE A 1031 11.60 -15.05 -76.16
CA ILE A 1031 11.79 -15.02 -77.61
C ILE A 1031 12.98 -14.11 -77.92
N SER A 1032 14.04 -14.68 -78.51
CA SER A 1032 15.23 -13.92 -78.88
C SER A 1032 15.03 -13.05 -80.12
N SER A 1033 15.83 -11.99 -80.26
CA SER A 1033 15.90 -11.16 -81.48
C SER A 1033 16.04 -12.01 -82.75
N GLY A 1034 15.22 -11.72 -83.75
CA GLY A 1034 15.22 -12.39 -85.05
C GLY A 1034 14.82 -13.87 -84.99
N VAL A 1035 13.94 -14.26 -84.05
CA VAL A 1035 13.25 -15.56 -84.04
C VAL A 1035 11.86 -15.45 -84.67
N ALA A 1036 11.10 -14.41 -84.34
CA ALA A 1036 9.86 -14.04 -85.03
C ALA A 1036 10.15 -13.27 -86.34
N GLN A 1037 9.19 -13.26 -87.27
CA GLN A 1037 9.30 -12.59 -88.58
C GLN A 1037 8.60 -11.22 -88.63
N GLU A 1038 7.63 -11.01 -87.74
CA GLU A 1038 6.92 -9.76 -87.46
C GLU A 1038 6.82 -9.61 -85.93
N ASP A 1039 6.49 -8.43 -85.42
CA ASP A 1039 6.25 -8.23 -83.98
C ASP A 1039 5.01 -9.05 -83.54
N ILE A 1040 5.01 -9.60 -82.32
CA ILE A 1040 4.01 -10.61 -81.92
C ILE A 1040 3.43 -10.38 -80.53
N ASN A 1041 2.17 -10.75 -80.34
CA ASN A 1041 1.52 -10.84 -79.04
C ASN A 1041 1.40 -12.32 -78.62
N VAL A 1042 2.16 -12.70 -77.59
CA VAL A 1042 2.12 -14.04 -76.97
C VAL A 1042 1.08 -14.07 -75.86
N LYS A 1043 0.28 -15.13 -75.77
CA LYS A 1043 -0.69 -15.36 -74.69
C LYS A 1043 -0.43 -16.68 -74.00
N ILE A 1044 -0.30 -16.63 -72.68
CA ILE A 1044 -0.11 -17.75 -71.76
C ILE A 1044 -1.39 -17.90 -70.94
N SER A 1045 -1.98 -19.09 -70.91
CA SER A 1045 -3.20 -19.37 -70.15
C SER A 1045 -3.18 -20.76 -69.53
N SER A 1046 -3.82 -20.96 -68.37
CA SER A 1046 -4.07 -22.31 -67.84
C SER A 1046 -4.93 -23.09 -68.83
N ALA A 1047 -4.45 -24.27 -69.25
CA ALA A 1047 -5.19 -25.08 -70.23
C ALA A 1047 -6.41 -25.74 -69.56
N ASN A 1048 -7.50 -25.89 -70.31
CA ASN A 1048 -8.63 -26.68 -69.82
C ASN A 1048 -8.28 -28.17 -69.82
N VAL A 1049 -7.77 -28.66 -68.68
CA VAL A 1049 -7.38 -30.06 -68.44
C VAL A 1049 -8.51 -31.06 -68.74
N ASN A 1050 -9.76 -30.63 -68.64
CA ASN A 1050 -10.94 -31.46 -68.94
C ASN A 1050 -11.30 -31.49 -70.43
N SER A 1051 -10.54 -30.83 -71.31
CA SER A 1051 -10.77 -30.87 -72.76
C SER A 1051 -10.68 -32.31 -73.30
N THR A 1052 -11.48 -32.61 -74.32
CA THR A 1052 -11.54 -33.95 -74.92
C THR A 1052 -10.22 -34.41 -75.54
N VAL A 1053 -9.32 -33.48 -75.88
CA VAL A 1053 -8.00 -33.78 -76.45
C VAL A 1053 -6.98 -34.10 -75.33
N ILE A 1054 -6.91 -33.29 -74.26
CA ILE A 1054 -6.03 -33.57 -73.11
C ILE A 1054 -6.46 -34.87 -72.41
N ASN A 1055 -7.76 -35.07 -72.20
CA ASN A 1055 -8.27 -36.33 -71.64
C ASN A 1055 -7.93 -37.54 -72.53
N GLN A 1056 -7.93 -37.42 -73.86
CA GLN A 1056 -7.49 -38.50 -74.75
C GLN A 1056 -5.97 -38.73 -74.65
N ALA A 1057 -5.16 -37.67 -74.62
CA ALA A 1057 -3.71 -37.78 -74.46
C ALA A 1057 -3.29 -38.36 -73.09
N ASN A 1058 -3.97 -38.00 -71.99
CA ASN A 1058 -3.74 -38.56 -70.66
C ASN A 1058 -4.11 -40.04 -70.59
N ASN A 1059 -5.22 -40.48 -71.21
CA ASN A 1059 -5.58 -41.89 -71.26
C ASN A 1059 -4.58 -42.72 -72.10
N ASN A 1060 -4.07 -42.16 -73.21
CA ASN A 1060 -3.10 -42.80 -74.10
C ASN A 1060 -1.72 -43.06 -73.43
N ILE A 1061 -1.45 -42.50 -72.26
CA ILE A 1061 -0.25 -42.83 -71.45
C ILE A 1061 -0.25 -44.30 -71.01
N SER A 1062 -1.43 -44.90 -70.82
CA SER A 1062 -1.56 -46.22 -70.17
C SER A 1062 -0.87 -47.41 -70.87
N ASP A 1063 -0.54 -47.29 -72.17
CA ASP A 1063 0.19 -48.30 -72.95
C ASP A 1063 1.74 -48.20 -72.82
N ASP A 1064 2.28 -47.12 -72.25
CA ASP A 1064 3.72 -46.92 -72.05
C ASP A 1064 4.00 -46.49 -70.60
N LYS A 1065 4.57 -47.41 -69.80
CA LYS A 1065 4.71 -47.22 -68.34
C LYS A 1065 5.75 -46.15 -67.94
N GLY A 1066 6.38 -45.50 -68.90
CA GLY A 1066 7.49 -44.57 -68.70
C GLY A 1066 7.14 -43.16 -68.19
N ILE A 1067 5.86 -42.74 -68.15
CA ILE A 1067 5.46 -41.37 -67.75
C ILE A 1067 4.15 -41.34 -66.94
N LYS A 1068 3.94 -40.30 -66.11
CA LYS A 1068 2.67 -40.00 -65.42
C LYS A 1068 2.42 -38.49 -65.27
N PRO A 1069 1.17 -37.99 -65.38
CA PRO A 1069 0.84 -36.62 -64.96
C PRO A 1069 1.11 -36.40 -63.47
N ILE A 1070 1.51 -35.18 -63.09
CA ILE A 1070 1.64 -34.78 -61.68
C ILE A 1070 0.24 -34.44 -61.16
N GLU A 1071 -0.29 -35.26 -60.25
CA GLU A 1071 -1.63 -35.08 -59.70
C GLU A 1071 -1.70 -33.90 -58.71
N GLY A 1072 -2.86 -33.24 -58.63
CA GLY A 1072 -3.12 -32.15 -57.68
C GLY A 1072 -2.65 -30.74 -58.09
N GLN A 1073 -1.81 -30.60 -59.13
CA GLN A 1073 -1.17 -29.32 -59.49
C GLN A 1073 -1.61 -28.79 -60.87
N ASP A 1074 -1.88 -27.48 -60.99
CA ASP A 1074 -2.12 -26.82 -62.29
C ASP A 1074 -0.81 -26.44 -62.98
N LEU A 1075 -0.20 -27.42 -63.65
CA LEU A 1075 1.02 -27.26 -64.44
C LEU A 1075 0.77 -27.22 -65.96
N TYR A 1076 -0.50 -27.11 -66.41
CA TYR A 1076 -0.86 -27.14 -67.82
C TYR A 1076 -1.01 -25.72 -68.38
N ARG A 1077 -0.26 -25.38 -69.42
CA ARG A 1077 -0.26 -24.04 -70.05
C ARG A 1077 -0.54 -24.15 -71.54
N ASP A 1078 -1.66 -23.60 -72.01
CA ASP A 1078 -1.88 -23.41 -73.44
C ASP A 1078 -1.26 -22.07 -73.83
N ILE A 1079 -0.28 -22.14 -74.74
CA ILE A 1079 0.53 -21.02 -75.18
C ILE A 1079 0.23 -20.81 -76.65
N THR A 1080 -0.06 -19.56 -77.02
CA THR A 1080 -0.35 -19.13 -78.39
C THR A 1080 0.37 -17.83 -78.67
N ALA A 1081 0.55 -17.50 -79.95
CA ALA A 1081 0.97 -16.16 -80.34
C ALA A 1081 0.30 -15.74 -81.64
N THR A 1082 0.02 -14.44 -81.75
CA THR A 1082 -0.51 -13.83 -82.97
C THR A 1082 0.45 -12.75 -83.46
N GLY A 1083 0.74 -12.75 -84.76
CA GLY A 1083 1.48 -11.66 -85.40
C GLY A 1083 0.69 -10.36 -85.35
N ASP A 1084 1.33 -9.27 -84.94
CA ASP A 1084 0.66 -8.00 -84.66
C ASP A 1084 0.20 -7.30 -85.94
N ALA A 1085 1.02 -7.33 -86.99
CA ALA A 1085 0.70 -6.71 -88.27
C ALA A 1085 -0.18 -7.62 -89.16
N SER A 1086 -0.04 -8.94 -89.07
CA SER A 1086 -0.77 -9.89 -89.91
C SER A 1086 -2.06 -10.45 -89.28
N GLY A 1087 -2.17 -10.44 -87.94
CA GLY A 1087 -3.29 -11.01 -87.18
C GLY A 1087 -3.37 -12.54 -87.17
N ASN A 1088 -2.40 -13.24 -87.77
CA ASN A 1088 -2.41 -14.71 -87.88
C ASN A 1088 -1.78 -15.39 -86.66
N GLU A 1089 -2.22 -16.61 -86.35
CA GLU A 1089 -1.59 -17.46 -85.35
C GLU A 1089 -0.20 -17.92 -85.83
N ILE A 1090 0.81 -17.78 -84.98
CA ILE A 1090 2.20 -18.18 -85.26
C ILE A 1090 2.43 -19.54 -84.59
N SER A 1091 2.32 -20.60 -85.38
CA SER A 1091 2.44 -21.97 -84.90
C SER A 1091 3.89 -22.45 -84.79
N GLU A 1092 4.81 -22.02 -85.68
CA GLU A 1092 6.16 -22.59 -85.83
C GLU A 1092 7.27 -21.52 -85.95
N PHE A 1093 8.48 -21.86 -85.50
CA PHE A 1093 9.66 -20.99 -85.47
C PHE A 1093 10.90 -21.62 -86.13
N GLN A 1094 11.63 -20.83 -86.92
CA GLN A 1094 12.88 -21.24 -87.61
C GLN A 1094 14.09 -21.36 -86.67
N LYS A 1095 13.97 -20.86 -85.44
CA LYS A 1095 14.91 -20.97 -84.32
C LYS A 1095 14.07 -21.22 -83.07
N PRO A 1096 14.58 -21.92 -82.04
CA PRO A 1096 13.74 -22.19 -80.88
C PRO A 1096 13.48 -20.94 -80.03
N VAL A 1097 12.34 -20.95 -79.34
CA VAL A 1097 11.98 -20.04 -78.24
C VAL A 1097 12.09 -20.79 -76.91
N THR A 1098 12.36 -20.10 -75.80
CA THR A 1098 12.47 -20.76 -74.49
C THR A 1098 11.14 -20.65 -73.75
N ILE A 1099 10.53 -21.78 -73.40
CA ILE A 1099 9.41 -21.85 -72.45
C ILE A 1099 9.95 -22.23 -71.08
N THR A 1100 9.43 -21.59 -70.04
CA THR A 1100 9.71 -21.88 -68.63
C THR A 1100 8.39 -22.01 -67.88
N ILE A 1101 8.17 -23.14 -67.21
CA ILE A 1101 7.01 -23.40 -66.36
C ILE A 1101 7.52 -23.68 -64.93
N PRO A 1102 7.01 -22.99 -63.89
CA PRO A 1102 7.36 -23.28 -62.50
C PRO A 1102 6.61 -24.50 -61.96
N TYR A 1103 7.17 -25.11 -60.92
CA TYR A 1103 6.51 -26.10 -60.07
C TYR A 1103 6.62 -25.67 -58.60
N PRO A 1104 5.68 -26.06 -57.73
CA PRO A 1104 5.76 -25.74 -56.31
C PRO A 1104 6.68 -26.72 -55.57
N ASP A 1105 7.62 -26.19 -54.78
CA ASP A 1105 8.55 -26.87 -53.87
C ASP A 1105 8.98 -25.79 -52.85
N ASN A 1106 8.06 -25.43 -51.95
CA ASN A 1106 8.18 -24.20 -51.16
C ASN A 1106 9.09 -24.36 -49.92
N ASP A 1107 9.34 -25.57 -49.46
CA ASP A 1107 10.24 -25.87 -48.34
C ASP A 1107 11.61 -26.43 -48.76
N GLN A 1108 11.83 -26.68 -50.05
CA GLN A 1108 13.10 -27.11 -50.67
C GLN A 1108 13.52 -28.54 -50.26
N ASP A 1109 12.55 -29.44 -50.09
CA ASP A 1109 12.81 -30.86 -49.81
C ASP A 1109 13.14 -31.69 -51.08
N GLY A 1110 12.89 -31.14 -52.27
CA GLY A 1110 13.14 -31.77 -53.58
C GLY A 1110 11.96 -32.60 -54.11
N ILE A 1111 10.77 -32.47 -53.52
CA ILE A 1111 9.51 -33.07 -53.95
C ILE A 1111 8.54 -31.95 -54.33
N VAL A 1112 7.76 -32.15 -55.39
CA VAL A 1112 6.71 -31.20 -55.78
C VAL A 1112 5.64 -31.17 -54.69
N ASP A 1113 5.37 -29.98 -54.12
CA ASP A 1113 4.50 -29.76 -52.96
C ASP A 1113 3.20 -30.59 -53.03
N GLY A 1114 2.89 -31.31 -51.94
CA GLY A 1114 1.67 -32.10 -51.83
C GLY A 1114 1.62 -33.36 -52.69
N THR A 1115 2.73 -33.75 -53.35
CA THR A 1115 2.83 -34.97 -54.16
C THR A 1115 3.90 -35.93 -53.61
N ASN A 1116 4.24 -36.98 -54.36
CA ASN A 1116 5.46 -37.79 -54.14
C ASN A 1116 6.44 -37.66 -55.32
N THR A 1117 6.21 -36.72 -56.23
CA THR A 1117 7.01 -36.54 -57.45
C THR A 1117 8.29 -35.80 -57.10
N LYS A 1118 9.43 -36.47 -57.18
CA LYS A 1118 10.72 -35.80 -57.05
C LYS A 1118 10.99 -34.87 -58.23
N GLU A 1119 11.60 -33.72 -57.95
CA GLU A 1119 12.09 -32.76 -58.94
C GLU A 1119 12.99 -33.40 -60.03
N GLU A 1120 13.79 -34.41 -59.67
CA GLU A 1120 14.74 -35.08 -60.56
C GLU A 1120 14.08 -35.99 -61.62
N ASN A 1121 12.79 -36.27 -61.46
CA ASN A 1121 11.99 -37.05 -62.40
C ASN A 1121 11.07 -36.18 -63.27
N ILE A 1122 11.08 -34.85 -63.15
CA ILE A 1122 10.19 -33.98 -63.93
C ILE A 1122 10.72 -33.79 -65.36
N GLY A 1123 9.87 -34.00 -66.36
CA GLY A 1123 10.10 -33.57 -67.74
C GLY A 1123 9.00 -32.63 -68.23
N MET A 1124 9.30 -31.76 -69.20
CA MET A 1124 8.27 -30.98 -69.90
C MET A 1124 7.79 -31.74 -71.14
N PHE A 1125 6.48 -31.70 -71.38
CA PHE A 1125 5.80 -32.38 -72.48
C PHE A 1125 4.95 -31.37 -73.26
N TYR A 1126 4.79 -31.60 -74.56
CA TYR A 1126 3.85 -30.88 -75.41
C TYR A 1126 2.73 -31.80 -75.89
N LEU A 1127 1.54 -31.23 -76.05
CA LEU A 1127 0.40 -31.93 -76.62
C LEU A 1127 0.56 -32.00 -78.14
N ASP A 1128 0.71 -33.20 -78.69
CA ASP A 1128 0.52 -33.41 -80.11
C ASP A 1128 -0.99 -33.42 -80.40
N LYS A 1129 -1.48 -32.32 -80.97
CA LYS A 1129 -2.92 -32.12 -81.27
C LYS A 1129 -3.42 -33.00 -82.44
N VAL A 1130 -2.53 -33.66 -83.20
CA VAL A 1130 -2.87 -34.55 -84.33
C VAL A 1130 -2.98 -36.01 -83.86
N TYR A 1131 -1.94 -36.54 -83.22
CA TYR A 1131 -1.89 -37.92 -82.73
C TYR A 1131 -2.58 -38.09 -81.36
N LYS A 1132 -2.86 -36.99 -80.66
CA LYS A 1132 -3.50 -36.94 -79.34
C LYS A 1132 -2.69 -37.69 -78.30
N THR A 1133 -1.41 -37.36 -78.23
CA THR A 1133 -0.41 -37.98 -77.35
C THR A 1133 0.49 -36.92 -76.78
N TRP A 1134 1.02 -37.15 -75.57
CA TRP A 1134 2.07 -36.32 -75.01
C TRP A 1134 3.42 -36.69 -75.62
N ALA A 1135 4.11 -35.69 -76.15
CA ALA A 1135 5.45 -35.83 -76.69
C ALA A 1135 6.45 -35.11 -75.76
N ILE A 1136 7.54 -35.79 -75.41
CA ILE A 1136 8.55 -35.26 -74.50
C ILE A 1136 9.35 -34.14 -75.19
N VAL A 1137 9.52 -33.02 -74.50
CA VAL A 1137 10.44 -31.96 -74.90
C VAL A 1137 11.85 -32.40 -74.49
N VAL A 1138 12.54 -33.11 -75.39
CA VAL A 1138 13.80 -33.86 -75.15
C VAL A 1138 14.98 -33.06 -74.56
N ASN A 1139 14.85 -31.74 -74.50
CA ASN A 1139 15.84 -30.77 -74.01
C ASN A 1139 15.31 -29.95 -72.83
N SER A 1140 14.31 -30.44 -72.08
CA SER A 1140 13.85 -29.83 -70.84
C SER A 1140 14.86 -29.98 -69.71
N VAL A 1141 15.10 -28.88 -68.99
CA VAL A 1141 16.06 -28.77 -67.89
C VAL A 1141 15.32 -28.30 -66.63
N VAL A 1142 15.51 -29.02 -65.53
CA VAL A 1142 14.99 -28.66 -64.21
C VAL A 1142 16.02 -27.79 -63.49
N ASP A 1143 15.64 -26.58 -63.09
CA ASP A 1143 16.44 -25.67 -62.27
C ASP A 1143 15.91 -25.65 -60.82
N LYS A 1144 16.51 -26.53 -60.03
CA LYS A 1144 16.21 -26.82 -58.62
C LYS A 1144 16.34 -25.63 -57.67
N LEU A 1145 17.02 -24.55 -58.08
CA LEU A 1145 17.23 -23.35 -57.25
C LEU A 1145 16.19 -22.26 -57.51
N LYS A 1146 15.30 -22.47 -58.48
CA LYS A 1146 14.21 -21.54 -58.86
C LYS A 1146 12.85 -22.22 -58.99
N ASN A 1147 12.81 -23.54 -58.79
CA ASN A 1147 11.65 -24.41 -58.94
C ASN A 1147 10.99 -24.26 -60.32
N ILE A 1148 11.80 -24.30 -61.38
CA ILE A 1148 11.34 -24.18 -62.77
C ILE A 1148 11.83 -25.31 -63.66
N VAL A 1149 11.05 -25.61 -64.70
CA VAL A 1149 11.49 -26.41 -65.85
C VAL A 1149 11.50 -25.53 -67.09
N SER A 1150 12.65 -25.44 -67.76
CA SER A 1150 12.84 -24.67 -68.99
C SER A 1150 13.19 -25.57 -70.16
N ALA A 1151 12.72 -25.25 -71.37
CA ALA A 1151 13.17 -25.90 -72.60
C ALA A 1151 13.08 -25.00 -73.83
N ASN A 1152 13.85 -25.36 -74.86
CA ASN A 1152 13.88 -24.71 -76.15
C ASN A 1152 12.94 -25.45 -77.14
N VAL A 1153 11.90 -24.78 -77.64
CA VAL A 1153 10.86 -25.36 -78.50
C VAL A 1153 10.75 -24.64 -79.84
N TRP A 1154 10.27 -25.35 -80.88
CA TRP A 1154 10.17 -24.84 -82.26
C TRP A 1154 8.75 -24.53 -82.73
N HIS A 1155 7.76 -24.73 -81.86
CA HIS A 1155 6.36 -24.44 -82.13
C HIS A 1155 5.68 -24.01 -80.83
N PHE A 1156 4.44 -23.53 -80.89
CA PHE A 1156 3.58 -23.41 -79.72
C PHE A 1156 2.51 -24.52 -79.69
N SER A 1157 2.00 -24.81 -78.50
CA SER A 1157 0.98 -25.83 -78.21
C SER A 1157 0.56 -25.71 -76.74
N THR A 1158 -0.18 -26.69 -76.24
CA THR A 1158 -0.35 -26.93 -74.81
C THR A 1158 0.88 -27.64 -74.26
N TYR A 1159 1.50 -27.06 -73.23
CA TYR A 1159 2.64 -27.62 -72.50
C TYR A 1159 2.22 -28.04 -71.09
N THR A 1160 2.90 -29.03 -70.52
CA THR A 1160 2.72 -29.45 -69.13
C THR A 1160 3.96 -30.15 -68.57
N LEU A 1161 4.02 -30.30 -67.24
CA LEU A 1161 5.08 -31.02 -66.53
C LEU A 1161 4.57 -32.39 -66.07
N MET A 1162 5.38 -33.44 -66.26
CA MET A 1162 5.02 -34.83 -65.92
C MET A 1162 6.20 -35.57 -65.28
N GLU A 1163 5.89 -36.58 -64.46
CA GLU A 1163 6.85 -37.50 -63.87
C GLU A 1163 7.33 -38.54 -64.90
N LEU A 1164 8.64 -38.77 -64.95
CA LEU A 1164 9.32 -39.87 -65.64
C LEU A 1164 9.42 -41.09 -64.73
N SER A 1165 8.93 -42.25 -65.18
CA SER A 1165 8.93 -43.54 -64.46
C SER A 1165 9.52 -44.68 -65.31
N PRO A 1166 10.80 -44.61 -65.74
CA PRO A 1166 11.37 -45.56 -66.69
C PRO A 1166 11.41 -47.01 -66.15
N PRO A 1167 11.12 -48.03 -66.98
CA PRO A 1167 11.11 -49.44 -66.58
C PRO A 1167 12.51 -49.92 -66.18
N GLN A 1168 12.60 -50.72 -65.12
CA GLN A 1168 13.87 -51.01 -64.45
C GLN A 1168 14.44 -52.41 -64.77
N ASN A 1169 13.59 -53.40 -65.03
CA ASN A 1169 13.96 -54.80 -65.19
C ASN A 1169 13.36 -55.43 -66.45
N LEU A 1170 14.10 -56.35 -67.07
CA LEU A 1170 13.58 -57.15 -68.20
C LEU A 1170 12.27 -57.91 -67.89
N SER A 1171 11.95 -58.19 -66.61
CA SER A 1171 10.66 -58.76 -66.20
C SER A 1171 9.44 -57.94 -66.64
N GLU A 1172 9.61 -56.62 -66.77
CA GLU A 1172 8.55 -55.65 -67.09
C GLU A 1172 8.24 -55.58 -68.60
N SER A 1173 9.11 -56.17 -69.45
CA SER A 1173 8.96 -56.19 -70.91
C SER A 1173 7.90 -57.18 -71.39
N PHE A 1174 7.10 -56.84 -72.41
CA PHE A 1174 5.96 -57.68 -72.85
C PHE A 1174 5.74 -57.63 -74.36
N GLY A 1175 5.27 -58.75 -74.94
CA GLY A 1175 4.91 -58.86 -76.35
C GLY A 1175 3.45 -58.47 -76.62
N TYR A 1176 3.22 -57.53 -77.53
CA TYR A 1176 1.89 -57.05 -77.92
C TYR A 1176 1.82 -56.67 -79.42
N PRO A 1177 0.71 -56.94 -80.14
CA PRO A 1177 -0.47 -57.69 -79.69
C PRO A 1177 -0.17 -59.19 -79.55
N ASN A 1178 -0.88 -59.87 -78.66
CA ASN A 1178 -0.70 -61.30 -78.42
C ASN A 1178 -2.06 -61.95 -78.12
N PRO A 1179 -2.67 -62.71 -79.06
CA PRO A 1179 -2.15 -63.06 -80.39
C PRO A 1179 -1.95 -61.86 -81.33
N CYS A 1180 -0.93 -61.94 -82.18
CA CYS A 1180 -0.64 -60.98 -83.26
C CYS A 1180 -1.20 -61.48 -84.58
N TYR A 1181 -1.93 -60.64 -85.31
CA TYR A 1181 -2.46 -60.92 -86.65
C TYR A 1181 -1.63 -60.13 -87.67
N MET A 1182 -0.57 -60.74 -88.21
CA MET A 1182 0.46 -60.06 -89.01
C MET A 1182 -0.07 -59.32 -90.24
N ASN A 1183 -1.15 -59.81 -90.87
CA ASN A 1183 -1.80 -59.13 -92.00
C ASN A 1183 -2.61 -57.86 -91.59
N LYS A 1184 -2.87 -57.64 -90.30
CA LYS A 1184 -3.59 -56.47 -89.74
C LYS A 1184 -2.66 -55.57 -88.93
N ASP A 1185 -1.88 -56.16 -88.03
CA ASP A 1185 -1.08 -55.46 -87.04
C ASP A 1185 0.34 -55.14 -87.56
N GLY A 1186 0.77 -55.81 -88.64
CA GLY A 1186 2.03 -55.58 -89.37
C GLY A 1186 3.30 -56.08 -88.67
N TYR A 1187 3.34 -56.02 -87.34
CA TYR A 1187 4.44 -56.51 -86.51
C TYR A 1187 3.98 -56.78 -85.06
N LEU A 1188 4.74 -57.64 -84.38
CA LEU A 1188 4.71 -57.77 -82.92
C LEU A 1188 5.66 -56.73 -82.31
N ARG A 1189 5.17 -55.88 -81.40
CA ARG A 1189 5.97 -55.01 -80.52
C ARG A 1189 6.40 -55.81 -79.29
N ILE A 1190 7.63 -55.62 -78.82
CA ILE A 1190 8.10 -56.09 -77.51
C ILE A 1190 8.53 -54.85 -76.73
N SER A 1191 7.64 -54.37 -75.86
CA SER A 1191 7.73 -53.10 -75.12
C SER A 1191 8.52 -53.24 -73.82
N ASN A 1192 8.80 -52.11 -73.15
CA ASN A 1192 9.35 -52.02 -71.79
C ASN A 1192 10.66 -52.79 -71.56
N VAL A 1193 11.54 -52.83 -72.56
CA VAL A 1193 12.93 -53.29 -72.36
C VAL A 1193 13.71 -52.11 -71.75
N PRO A 1194 14.31 -52.21 -70.55
CA PRO A 1194 14.96 -51.06 -69.91
C PRO A 1194 16.11 -50.45 -70.73
N LEU A 1195 16.28 -49.13 -70.71
CA LEU A 1195 17.36 -48.44 -71.43
C LEU A 1195 18.76 -48.89 -70.98
N ASN A 1196 18.92 -49.18 -69.68
CA ASN A 1196 20.17 -49.63 -69.06
C ASN A 1196 20.62 -51.05 -69.48
N SER A 1197 19.83 -51.75 -70.31
CA SER A 1197 20.22 -53.01 -70.93
C SER A 1197 21.46 -52.84 -71.84
N VAL A 1198 22.36 -53.81 -71.82
CA VAL A 1198 23.59 -53.84 -72.64
C VAL A 1198 23.56 -55.01 -73.62
N ASN A 1199 23.98 -54.77 -74.88
CA ASN A 1199 24.06 -55.75 -75.97
C ASN A 1199 22.77 -56.55 -76.20
N THR A 1200 21.62 -55.90 -76.08
CA THR A 1200 20.32 -56.56 -76.00
C THR A 1200 19.98 -57.28 -77.29
N LYS A 1201 19.52 -58.52 -77.14
CA LYS A 1201 19.11 -59.39 -78.25
C LYS A 1201 17.81 -60.09 -77.90
N ILE A 1202 16.88 -60.11 -78.84
CA ILE A 1202 15.60 -60.82 -78.70
C ILE A 1202 15.63 -62.00 -79.67
N PHE A 1203 15.77 -63.20 -79.12
CA PHE A 1203 15.73 -64.45 -79.86
C PHE A 1203 14.29 -64.95 -79.93
N ILE A 1204 13.84 -65.42 -81.08
CA ILE A 1204 12.47 -65.89 -81.31
C ILE A 1204 12.55 -67.32 -81.81
N TYR A 1205 11.91 -68.23 -81.09
CA TYR A 1205 11.93 -69.67 -81.33
C TYR A 1205 10.52 -70.19 -81.66
N ASN A 1206 10.43 -71.25 -82.46
CA ASN A 1206 9.17 -71.99 -82.62
C ASN A 1206 8.92 -72.91 -81.41
N ILE A 1207 7.76 -73.56 -81.35
CA ILE A 1207 7.39 -74.45 -80.23
C ILE A 1207 8.26 -75.72 -80.12
N ALA A 1208 9.01 -76.08 -81.16
CA ALA A 1208 9.99 -77.17 -81.12
C ALA A 1208 11.36 -76.74 -80.56
N GLY A 1209 11.58 -75.44 -80.32
CA GLY A 1209 12.84 -74.88 -79.82
C GLY A 1209 13.83 -74.48 -80.90
N GLU A 1210 13.43 -74.51 -82.18
CA GLU A 1210 14.27 -74.08 -83.31
C GLU A 1210 14.26 -72.54 -83.41
N LEU A 1211 15.43 -71.93 -83.67
CA LEU A 1211 15.56 -70.47 -83.79
C LEU A 1211 14.98 -69.99 -85.11
N VAL A 1212 14.11 -68.98 -85.04
CA VAL A 1212 13.37 -68.41 -86.17
C VAL A 1212 13.94 -67.04 -86.56
N LYS A 1213 14.15 -66.15 -85.59
CA LYS A 1213 14.69 -64.80 -85.81
C LYS A 1213 15.43 -64.26 -84.58
N THR A 1214 16.43 -63.41 -84.81
CA THR A 1214 17.13 -62.63 -83.79
C THR A 1214 17.01 -61.14 -84.09
N LEU A 1215 16.44 -60.37 -83.16
CA LEU A 1215 16.48 -58.91 -83.19
C LEU A 1215 17.68 -58.41 -82.37
N LYS A 1216 18.29 -57.31 -82.79
CA LYS A 1216 19.46 -56.67 -82.14
C LYS A 1216 19.25 -55.16 -82.04
N GLU A 1217 19.98 -54.48 -81.17
CA GLU A 1217 20.01 -53.01 -81.13
C GLU A 1217 20.47 -52.44 -82.48
N GLY A 1218 19.65 -51.58 -83.10
CA GLY A 1218 19.84 -51.08 -84.47
C GLY A 1218 19.37 -52.02 -85.59
N GLU A 1219 18.94 -53.25 -85.26
CA GLU A 1219 18.49 -54.28 -86.21
C GLU A 1219 17.24 -54.99 -85.64
N GLY A 1220 16.13 -54.24 -85.58
CA GLY A 1220 14.86 -54.70 -85.01
C GLY A 1220 14.66 -54.41 -83.51
N ILE A 1221 15.61 -53.76 -82.84
CA ILE A 1221 15.41 -53.13 -81.53
C ILE A 1221 15.77 -51.64 -81.64
N GLU A 1222 14.83 -50.78 -81.24
CA GLU A 1222 14.87 -49.32 -81.30
C GLU A 1222 14.82 -48.71 -79.88
N ILE A 1223 15.14 -47.42 -79.73
CA ILE A 1223 14.95 -46.64 -78.49
C ILE A 1223 13.76 -45.70 -78.67
N GLN A 1224 12.83 -45.70 -77.71
CA GLN A 1224 11.65 -44.81 -77.70
C GLN A 1224 11.18 -44.60 -76.25
N THR A 1225 10.75 -43.38 -75.90
CA THR A 1225 10.00 -43.06 -74.65
C THR A 1225 10.52 -43.78 -73.39
N GLY A 1226 11.78 -43.54 -73.02
CA GLY A 1226 12.35 -44.08 -71.77
C GLY A 1226 12.63 -45.60 -71.77
N SER A 1227 12.47 -46.29 -72.91
CA SER A 1227 12.72 -47.73 -73.05
C SER A 1227 13.36 -48.09 -74.39
N LYS A 1228 13.74 -49.37 -74.54
CA LYS A 1228 14.01 -50.03 -75.82
C LYS A 1228 12.77 -50.83 -76.21
N ILE A 1229 12.56 -50.99 -77.51
CA ILE A 1229 11.42 -51.69 -78.11
C ILE A 1229 11.91 -52.63 -79.19
N GLY A 1230 11.55 -53.92 -79.09
CA GLY A 1230 11.70 -54.88 -80.19
C GLY A 1230 10.53 -54.80 -81.17
N ARG A 1231 10.80 -54.97 -82.48
CA ARG A 1231 9.76 -55.14 -83.51
C ARG A 1231 10.04 -56.39 -84.34
N TRP A 1232 9.09 -57.33 -84.40
CA TRP A 1232 9.18 -58.52 -85.25
C TRP A 1232 8.06 -58.55 -86.29
N ASN A 1233 8.43 -58.62 -87.57
CA ASN A 1233 7.53 -58.67 -88.73
C ASN A 1233 7.00 -60.09 -89.08
N GLY A 1234 7.12 -61.05 -88.17
CA GLY A 1234 6.66 -62.44 -88.38
C GLY A 1234 7.51 -63.27 -89.36
N LYS A 1235 8.70 -62.81 -89.77
CA LYS A 1235 9.59 -63.51 -90.70
C LYS A 1235 10.76 -64.22 -90.02
N ASN A 1236 11.34 -65.23 -90.68
CA ASN A 1236 12.55 -65.92 -90.24
C ASN A 1236 13.84 -65.17 -90.64
N GLU A 1237 15.02 -65.73 -90.34
CA GLU A 1237 16.32 -65.14 -90.75
C GLU A 1237 16.52 -65.04 -92.28
N ASN A 1238 15.87 -65.90 -93.07
CA ASN A 1238 15.89 -65.85 -94.53
C ASN A 1238 14.85 -64.87 -95.13
N ASP A 1239 14.16 -64.10 -94.28
CA ASP A 1239 13.06 -63.19 -94.64
C ASP A 1239 11.80 -63.88 -95.24
N GLU A 1240 11.66 -65.18 -95.00
CA GLU A 1240 10.48 -66.00 -95.31
C GLU A 1240 9.42 -65.86 -94.20
N LYS A 1241 8.13 -66.04 -94.51
CA LYS A 1241 7.06 -66.00 -93.49
C LYS A 1241 7.18 -67.17 -92.51
N ALA A 1242 7.27 -66.90 -91.21
CA ALA A 1242 7.12 -67.94 -90.19
C ALA A 1242 5.66 -68.45 -90.17
N ALA A 1243 5.42 -69.74 -89.95
CA ALA A 1243 4.08 -70.33 -90.00
C ALA A 1243 3.15 -69.79 -88.90
N SER A 1244 1.84 -69.73 -89.13
CA SER A 1244 0.87 -69.39 -88.07
C SER A 1244 0.95 -70.43 -86.94
N GLY A 1245 1.11 -69.99 -85.69
CA GLY A 1245 1.34 -70.88 -84.54
C GLY A 1245 1.86 -70.18 -83.28
N ILE A 1246 2.29 -70.98 -82.31
CA ILE A 1246 2.86 -70.49 -81.04
C ILE A 1246 4.39 -70.44 -81.15
N TYR A 1247 4.95 -69.30 -80.77
CA TYR A 1247 6.37 -68.99 -80.69
C TYR A 1247 6.75 -68.62 -79.25
N ILE A 1248 8.05 -68.61 -78.98
CA ILE A 1248 8.64 -68.22 -77.69
C ILE A 1248 9.68 -67.15 -77.98
N TYR A 1249 9.55 -65.95 -77.39
CA TYR A 1249 10.61 -64.96 -77.43
C TYR A 1249 11.43 -64.98 -76.14
N LEU A 1250 12.74 -64.72 -76.28
CA LEU A 1250 13.74 -64.74 -75.23
C LEU A 1250 14.60 -63.48 -75.36
N ILE A 1251 14.44 -62.53 -74.44
CA ILE A 1251 15.28 -61.33 -74.35
C ILE A 1251 16.50 -61.67 -73.50
N LYS A 1252 17.69 -61.41 -74.04
CA LYS A 1252 18.95 -61.42 -73.28
C LYS A 1252 19.59 -60.04 -73.32
N SER A 1253 20.25 -59.71 -72.22
CA SER A 1253 21.13 -58.57 -72.08
C SER A 1253 22.32 -59.01 -71.24
N ASP A 1254 23.51 -58.45 -71.49
CA ASP A 1254 24.73 -58.90 -70.81
C ASP A 1254 24.73 -58.56 -69.29
N ASN A 1255 23.94 -57.56 -68.87
CA ASN A 1255 23.88 -57.09 -67.48
C ASN A 1255 22.55 -57.38 -66.76
N MET A 1256 21.58 -58.05 -67.40
CA MET A 1256 20.27 -58.33 -66.80
C MET A 1256 19.78 -59.76 -67.01
N LYS A 1257 19.03 -60.27 -66.03
CA LYS A 1257 18.41 -61.59 -66.07
C LYS A 1257 17.42 -61.69 -67.24
N SER A 1258 17.67 -62.63 -68.14
CA SER A 1258 16.88 -62.83 -69.36
C SER A 1258 15.40 -63.15 -69.09
N LYS A 1259 14.50 -62.57 -69.89
CA LYS A 1259 13.05 -62.87 -69.87
C LYS A 1259 12.66 -63.78 -71.05
N THR A 1260 11.75 -64.72 -70.79
CA THR A 1260 11.17 -65.62 -71.80
C THR A 1260 9.64 -65.58 -71.72
N GLU A 1261 8.95 -65.36 -72.84
CA GLU A 1261 7.47 -65.39 -72.90
C GLU A 1261 6.93 -66.07 -74.17
N LYS A 1262 5.67 -66.50 -74.12
CA LYS A 1262 4.96 -67.15 -75.24
C LYS A 1262 4.13 -66.13 -76.01
N ILE A 1263 4.19 -66.23 -77.33
CA ILE A 1263 3.48 -65.36 -78.28
C ILE A 1263 2.77 -66.22 -79.34
N ALA A 1264 1.56 -65.86 -79.72
CA ALA A 1264 0.83 -66.51 -80.81
C ALA A 1264 0.81 -65.60 -82.04
N ILE A 1265 1.21 -66.13 -83.20
CA ILE A 1265 1.29 -65.42 -84.47
C ILE A 1265 0.31 -66.04 -85.46
N PHE A 1266 -0.48 -65.22 -86.12
CA PHE A 1266 -1.36 -65.61 -87.21
C PHE A 1266 -1.14 -64.71 -88.42
N TRP A 1267 -1.09 -65.30 -89.61
CA TRP A 1267 -1.25 -64.62 -90.89
C TRP A 1267 -2.71 -64.68 -91.34
#